data_AF-A0A0J6FTS8-F1
#
_entry.id   AF-A0A0J6FTS8-F1
#
_cell.length_a   1.000
_cell.length_b   1.000
_cell.length_c   1.000
_cell.angle_alpha   90.00
_cell.angle_beta   90.00
_cell.angle_gamma   90.00
#
_symmetry.space_group_name_H-M   'P 1'
#
loop_
_entity.id
_entity.type
_entity.pdbx_description
1 polymer ?
#
loop_
_entity_poly.entity_id
_entity_poly.type
_entity_poly.pdbx_seq_one_letter_code
_entity_poly.pdbx_strand_id
1 'polypeptide(L)'
;MGADGDINGPRKRRRLSPPETGPYVLRQLVDNVPVSTEQGDEGAHITCVEYWNGNLYVGTSLGEVLHFVSLPADAADSGTAEPTFILASRLPIAATTTSSNSHTPTDVQQIIVVPRANKACILCNGVVTFYSLPELSPAYGTARVGNCTWIGALDLNESANEEEAGDPVIMIARQNNLMLVRMGDEPRRVRSIEFPGCLAGARRDNIACVADGHSYSLLDVERRQKIPLSTICSSEEPADYRVEDIPHRDGTPTPVSLAPSNGNMLPNESRIHARSSSLNTLIGGTDDRVRRAQAAILERSLSRTPEPSNGVSRIYSPESSHSNHTHQPSESSRNGSGVQPATQKPLPLPPPSPSTSESSMFKPHVLSPTPTEFLFITGTEASGVGVGMFVNLDGEGTRGTIEFQRYPECIVLDNHNENTESIANNDTEEGYVLAVVSVENDGEVSKHIEAQRWDVDPGGDDRHKSSLSIPLDSFLSLRVGIRKTVSSNQLSFCEVGEIMQMVRLKSSFLRSPPRTPLESADPRTEASIQQLQKEKELFESQEIEQSSGLDFRQGWEAQRNQEEAKIAVNLGYVHSDILLWGGNCIWRVVRNPLALQLENSLRLAQPETSSDHQKGDLKAIIKLLDEIDTLVPKTENEFLGLNYVKQKASLVLFAKLISADKDAQMGDMIKLTETALVHGGLDPRIVLLVIPLLREEVLQGPQGIWINRGLAMVVEPLVNPSGDDLTNHVSSSMNVHLFEMLVRYLLSWQKKRGYGSVTDESYVFDSVDAALLHLLLEIDGGEFLSTDIPTSSFVRTELNKLVDNWKGDFNRAIELLERYRRLFVLSRLYQSRKMSKHVLMTWKRIIEGEMDVGGELTVPAAEMQVRKYLVKIRDNQVVEEYGCWLAARNPSLGIKVFADDTSRVKLDPGQVVFMLKAKAPGAVQVYLEHLVFVKNYSQYVDDLIGYYLDTVLTVLETSVQARASLAESYSTYRALRPPKPSYLGFISENAPPEHWWQSRLRLLQLLGGESRSQFTSTPRPHDLAYSIPTVLARIKPFQNELVSESIILGSRQGRHHEALHLLTHGLGDYDTAIRYCLFGGFASSYPTSSTMSGTTVPPHRKDLFYHLLKEFLQITDPSDRIERTSDLLTRFAPLYDVGEVLSLVPDSWSVDILSGFLVRVLRGLVAEKREVKVQRALSAGLNLRVGVEVLETSEDVGGGWVEDEDSVRALREEKKKVDTGKGKSKVIVDESEELIGR
;
A
#
# COMPACT_ATOMS: atom_id res chain seq x y z
N MET A 1 56.43 -49.39 10.64
CA MET A 1 55.24 -49.84 9.88
C MET A 1 54.04 -49.12 10.48
N GLY A 2 53.17 -48.41 9.76
CA GLY A 2 53.43 -47.55 8.58
C GLY A 2 54.03 -46.20 9.00
N ALA A 3 54.41 -45.24 8.14
CA ALA A 3 53.95 -44.90 6.78
C ALA A 3 52.62 -44.13 6.73
N ASP A 4 52.59 -43.14 5.83
CA ASP A 4 51.55 -42.16 5.52
C ASP A 4 51.22 -41.12 6.62
N GLY A 5 50.98 -39.83 6.30
CA GLY A 5 51.10 -39.23 4.96
C GLY A 5 50.65 -37.78 4.77
N ASP A 6 50.17 -37.06 5.79
CA ASP A 6 49.46 -35.76 5.64
C ASP A 6 50.34 -34.59 5.12
N ILE A 7 50.51 -34.52 3.80
CA ILE A 7 51.04 -33.36 3.08
C ILE A 7 49.86 -32.54 2.55
N ASN A 8 49.25 -31.71 3.41
CA ASN A 8 48.38 -30.61 2.99
C ASN A 8 48.32 -29.51 4.05
N GLY A 9 49.36 -28.66 4.08
CA GLY A 9 49.37 -27.45 4.90
C GLY A 9 48.40 -26.40 4.33
N PRO A 10 47.67 -25.63 5.16
CA PRO A 10 46.73 -24.64 4.67
C PRO A 10 47.45 -23.57 3.84
N ARG A 11 47.00 -23.35 2.60
CA ARG A 11 47.52 -22.29 1.73
C ARG A 11 47.43 -20.95 2.48
N LYS A 12 48.56 -20.25 2.60
CA LYS A 12 48.64 -18.95 3.28
C LYS A 12 47.59 -18.00 2.70
N ARG A 13 46.80 -17.34 3.55
CA ARG A 13 45.93 -16.22 3.13
C ARG A 13 46.75 -15.27 2.25
N ARG A 14 46.31 -15.03 1.01
CA ARG A 14 46.87 -13.95 0.18
C ARG A 14 46.79 -12.64 0.99
N ARG A 15 47.76 -11.74 0.82
CA ARG A 15 47.62 -10.37 1.34
C ARG A 15 46.36 -9.78 0.71
N LEU A 16 45.52 -9.13 1.52
CA LEU A 16 44.38 -8.38 1.00
C LEU A 16 44.91 -7.29 0.07
N SER A 17 44.53 -7.35 -1.20
CA SER A 17 44.59 -6.22 -2.12
C SER A 17 43.67 -5.10 -1.63
N PRO A 18 43.88 -3.84 -2.07
CA PRO A 18 42.87 -2.80 -1.86
C PRO A 18 41.53 -3.23 -2.49
N PRO A 19 40.38 -2.89 -1.89
CA PRO A 19 39.07 -3.31 -2.38
C PRO A 19 38.79 -2.72 -3.77
N GLU A 20 38.55 -3.60 -4.74
CA GLU A 20 38.40 -3.25 -6.15
C GLU A 20 36.98 -2.75 -6.45
N THR A 21 36.83 -1.44 -6.65
CA THR A 21 35.53 -0.80 -6.95
C THR A 21 35.33 -0.43 -8.43
N GLY A 22 36.38 -0.51 -9.26
CA GLY A 22 36.30 -0.18 -10.68
C GLY A 22 35.53 -1.23 -11.52
N PRO A 23 35.04 -0.86 -12.71
CA PRO A 23 34.25 -1.76 -13.57
C PRO A 23 35.07 -2.89 -14.22
N TYR A 24 36.41 -2.77 -14.25
CA TYR A 24 37.32 -3.80 -14.71
C TYR A 24 38.36 -4.13 -13.64
N VAL A 25 38.77 -5.38 -13.60
CA VAL A 25 39.83 -5.89 -12.72
C VAL A 25 40.78 -6.81 -13.49
N LEU A 26 42.04 -6.84 -13.06
CA LEU A 26 43.05 -7.76 -13.61
C LEU A 26 43.05 -9.06 -12.82
N ARG A 27 43.10 -10.19 -13.54
CA ARG A 27 43.17 -11.53 -12.97
C ARG A 27 44.25 -12.32 -13.70
N GLN A 28 45.26 -12.79 -12.97
CA GLN A 28 46.47 -13.38 -13.55
C GLN A 28 46.13 -14.72 -14.24
N LEU A 29 46.64 -14.94 -15.45
CA LEU A 29 46.36 -16.13 -16.26
C LEU A 29 47.56 -17.08 -16.32
N VAL A 30 48.72 -16.55 -16.69
CA VAL A 30 49.99 -17.26 -16.61
C VAL A 30 51.01 -16.33 -15.99
N ASP A 31 51.64 -16.80 -14.92
CA ASP A 31 52.79 -16.18 -14.28
C ASP A 31 54.08 -16.76 -14.86
N ASN A 32 55.12 -15.93 -14.97
CA ASN A 32 56.47 -16.36 -15.37
C ASN A 32 56.52 -17.25 -16.64
N VAL A 33 55.93 -16.78 -17.75
CA VAL A 33 56.05 -17.43 -19.06
C VAL A 33 57.53 -17.63 -19.42
N PRO A 34 57.98 -18.84 -19.82
CA PRO A 34 59.38 -19.14 -20.12
C PRO A 34 59.80 -18.59 -21.50
N VAL A 35 59.88 -17.26 -21.63
CA VAL A 35 60.19 -16.60 -22.90
C VAL A 35 61.64 -16.85 -23.32
N SER A 36 62.61 -16.74 -22.41
CA SER A 36 64.02 -17.10 -22.66
C SER A 36 64.22 -18.63 -22.68
N THR A 37 65.32 -19.09 -23.29
CA THR A 37 65.78 -20.50 -23.18
C THR A 37 66.80 -20.64 -22.03
N GLU A 38 67.37 -21.83 -21.83
CA GLU A 38 68.43 -22.04 -20.81
C GLU A 38 69.74 -21.28 -21.11
N GLN A 39 69.86 -20.64 -22.28
CA GLN A 39 70.91 -19.68 -22.60
C GLN A 39 70.35 -18.26 -22.39
N GLY A 40 71.06 -17.44 -21.61
CA GLY A 40 70.53 -16.22 -20.99
C GLY A 40 70.29 -15.05 -21.95
N ASP A 41 69.21 -15.11 -22.72
CA ASP A 41 68.72 -13.99 -23.55
C ASP A 41 68.04 -12.92 -22.69
N GLU A 42 68.82 -12.00 -22.14
CA GLU A 42 68.37 -10.81 -21.38
C GLU A 42 67.65 -9.80 -22.30
N GLY A 43 66.37 -10.05 -22.60
CA GLY A 43 65.52 -9.15 -23.40
C GLY A 43 64.34 -9.82 -24.13
N ALA A 44 64.22 -11.15 -24.06
CA ALA A 44 63.10 -11.88 -24.65
C ALA A 44 61.76 -11.50 -23.99
N HIS A 45 60.77 -11.10 -24.80
CA HIS A 45 59.45 -10.67 -24.31
C HIS A 45 58.29 -11.21 -25.18
N ILE A 46 57.09 -11.19 -24.60
CA ILE A 46 55.85 -11.56 -25.29
C ILE A 46 55.47 -10.45 -26.28
N THR A 47 55.23 -10.81 -27.54
CA THR A 47 54.87 -9.87 -28.62
C THR A 47 53.38 -9.87 -28.90
N CYS A 48 52.76 -11.05 -28.99
CA CYS A 48 51.32 -11.22 -29.17
C CYS A 48 50.79 -12.47 -28.47
N VAL A 49 49.52 -12.45 -28.08
CA VAL A 49 48.81 -13.57 -27.45
C VAL A 49 47.48 -13.79 -28.17
N GLU A 50 47.10 -15.05 -28.36
CA GLU A 50 45.79 -15.47 -28.89
C GLU A 50 45.28 -16.68 -28.09
N TYR A 51 43.97 -16.77 -27.87
CA TYR A 51 43.35 -17.83 -27.07
C TYR A 51 42.14 -18.43 -27.78
N TRP A 52 42.13 -19.75 -27.92
CA TRP A 52 41.08 -20.50 -28.60
C TRP A 52 40.85 -21.86 -27.95
N ASN A 53 39.64 -22.08 -27.44
CA ASN A 53 39.13 -23.39 -27.00
C ASN A 53 40.12 -24.13 -26.08
N GLY A 54 40.46 -23.52 -24.93
CA GLY A 54 41.42 -24.06 -23.97
C GLY A 54 42.90 -23.97 -24.37
N ASN A 55 43.22 -23.53 -25.58
CA ASN A 55 44.60 -23.41 -26.07
C ASN A 55 45.03 -21.94 -26.08
N LEU A 56 46.19 -21.65 -25.48
CA LEU A 56 46.78 -20.32 -25.41
C LEU A 56 48.07 -20.29 -26.23
N TYR A 57 48.13 -19.44 -27.25
CA TYR A 57 49.25 -19.29 -28.16
C TYR A 57 49.97 -17.96 -27.90
N VAL A 58 51.25 -18.02 -27.56
CA VAL A 58 52.05 -16.87 -27.13
C VAL A 58 53.23 -16.69 -28.08
N GLY A 59 53.21 -15.63 -28.88
CA GLY A 59 54.32 -15.25 -29.75
C GLY A 59 55.42 -14.53 -28.97
N THR A 60 56.68 -14.84 -29.29
CA THR A 60 57.86 -14.24 -28.65
C THR A 60 58.64 -13.34 -29.61
N SER A 61 59.47 -12.46 -29.02
CA SER A 61 60.46 -11.67 -29.76
C SER A 61 61.63 -12.49 -30.33
N LEU A 62 61.69 -13.81 -30.07
CA LEU A 62 62.70 -14.74 -30.59
C LEU A 62 62.23 -15.48 -31.86
N GLY A 63 60.97 -15.29 -32.29
CA GLY A 63 60.42 -15.91 -33.49
C GLY A 63 59.77 -17.25 -33.22
N GLU A 64 59.44 -17.51 -31.95
CA GLU A 64 58.83 -18.75 -31.49
C GLU A 64 57.38 -18.51 -31.07
N VAL A 65 56.57 -19.56 -31.16
CA VAL A 65 55.24 -19.61 -30.54
C VAL A 65 55.24 -20.68 -29.46
N LEU A 66 54.92 -20.27 -28.24
CA LEU A 66 54.66 -21.16 -27.12
C LEU A 66 53.17 -21.53 -27.12
N HIS A 67 52.86 -22.82 -27.15
CA HIS A 67 51.50 -23.34 -27.10
C HIS A 67 51.27 -23.96 -25.73
N PHE A 68 50.31 -23.40 -24.98
CA PHE A 68 49.86 -23.93 -23.71
C PHE A 68 48.46 -24.53 -23.85
N VAL A 69 48.20 -25.60 -23.10
CA VAL A 69 46.89 -26.25 -23.00
C VAL A 69 46.35 -26.06 -21.58
N SER A 70 45.09 -25.65 -21.46
CA SER A 70 44.38 -25.61 -20.19
C SER A 70 43.97 -27.02 -19.74
N LEU A 71 44.45 -27.44 -18.58
CA LEU A 71 43.87 -28.57 -17.86
C LEU A 71 42.62 -28.09 -17.12
N PRO A 72 41.46 -28.75 -17.27
CA PRO A 72 40.32 -28.51 -16.40
C PRO A 72 40.69 -28.89 -14.96
N ALA A 73 40.11 -28.20 -13.98
CA ALA A 73 40.31 -28.55 -12.59
C ALA A 73 39.55 -29.84 -12.22
N ASP A 74 40.11 -30.64 -11.32
CA ASP A 74 39.47 -31.85 -10.81
C ASP A 74 38.18 -31.50 -10.05
N ALA A 75 37.05 -32.08 -10.49
CA ALA A 75 35.71 -31.82 -9.93
C ALA A 75 35.51 -32.28 -8.46
N ALA A 76 36.56 -32.80 -7.82
CA ALA A 76 36.58 -33.10 -6.39
C ALA A 76 36.97 -31.88 -5.53
N ASP A 77 37.76 -30.94 -6.07
CA ASP A 77 38.05 -29.68 -5.39
C ASP A 77 36.87 -28.70 -5.54
N SER A 78 36.52 -28.01 -4.46
CA SER A 78 35.21 -27.39 -4.27
C SER A 78 34.99 -26.11 -5.09
N GLY A 79 34.69 -26.24 -6.39
CA GLY A 79 34.10 -25.21 -7.26
C GLY A 79 34.94 -23.95 -7.53
N THR A 80 36.17 -23.89 -7.01
CA THR A 80 37.02 -22.68 -6.95
C THR A 80 38.41 -22.87 -7.53
N ALA A 81 38.69 -24.03 -8.12
CA ALA A 81 39.96 -24.32 -8.77
C ALA A 81 39.98 -23.77 -10.21
N GLU A 82 40.84 -22.78 -10.46
CA GLU A 82 41.05 -22.18 -11.79
C GLU A 82 41.73 -23.19 -12.75
N PRO A 83 41.43 -23.15 -14.06
CA PRO A 83 42.08 -24.03 -15.04
C PRO A 83 43.57 -23.71 -15.15
N THR A 84 44.41 -24.74 -15.06
CA THR A 84 45.88 -24.58 -15.05
C THR A 84 46.46 -24.75 -16.45
N PHE A 85 47.40 -23.88 -16.84
CA PHE A 85 48.00 -23.93 -18.18
C PHE A 85 49.36 -24.63 -18.15
N ILE A 86 49.50 -25.69 -18.95
CA ILE A 86 50.78 -26.40 -19.14
C ILE A 86 51.35 -26.11 -20.52
N LEU A 87 52.67 -25.94 -20.62
CA LEU A 87 53.35 -25.76 -21.91
C LEU A 87 53.36 -27.09 -22.66
N ALA A 88 52.65 -27.16 -23.79
CA ALA A 88 52.54 -28.35 -24.62
C ALA A 88 53.58 -28.38 -25.74
N SER A 89 53.88 -27.24 -26.37
CA SER A 89 54.95 -27.15 -27.38
C SER A 89 55.59 -25.76 -27.49
N ARG A 90 56.80 -25.73 -28.07
CA ARG A 90 57.57 -24.52 -28.41
C ARG A 90 57.99 -24.63 -29.88
N LEU A 91 57.37 -23.82 -30.73
CA LEU A 91 57.49 -23.91 -32.19
C LEU A 91 58.31 -22.73 -32.73
N PRO A 92 59.58 -22.93 -33.17
CA PRO A 92 60.33 -21.90 -33.86
C PRO A 92 59.82 -21.71 -35.29
N ILE A 93 59.44 -20.49 -35.65
CA ILE A 93 58.98 -20.16 -37.00
C ILE A 93 60.19 -19.86 -37.88
N ALA A 94 60.36 -20.65 -38.95
CA ALA A 94 61.55 -20.64 -39.79
C ALA A 94 61.69 -19.35 -40.64
N ALA A 95 62.30 -18.33 -40.05
CA ALA A 95 62.59 -17.07 -40.72
C ALA A 95 63.51 -17.27 -41.94
N THR A 96 63.08 -16.80 -43.12
CA THR A 96 63.94 -16.81 -44.32
C THR A 96 64.96 -15.69 -44.25
N THR A 97 66.20 -16.03 -43.91
CA THR A 97 67.35 -15.11 -43.92
C THR A 97 67.72 -14.70 -45.35
N THR A 98 67.06 -13.66 -45.88
CA THR A 98 67.38 -13.06 -47.19
C THR A 98 67.76 -11.58 -47.11
N SER A 99 68.40 -11.18 -46.01
CA SER A 99 69.28 -10.00 -45.95
C SER A 99 70.40 -10.25 -44.92
N SER A 100 71.58 -9.69 -45.15
CA SER A 100 72.75 -9.84 -44.27
C SER A 100 72.90 -8.66 -43.30
N ASN A 101 71.78 -8.11 -42.82
CA ASN A 101 71.74 -6.98 -41.89
C ASN A 101 71.21 -7.44 -40.53
N SER A 102 72.06 -7.38 -39.50
CA SER A 102 71.81 -7.91 -38.15
C SER A 102 70.86 -7.07 -37.27
N HIS A 103 69.85 -6.42 -37.87
CA HIS A 103 68.96 -5.48 -37.19
C HIS A 103 67.46 -5.59 -37.56
N THR A 104 67.05 -6.56 -38.40
CA THR A 104 65.62 -6.92 -38.49
C THR A 104 65.26 -7.85 -37.32
N PRO A 105 64.32 -7.51 -36.44
CA PRO A 105 63.90 -8.40 -35.37
C PRO A 105 63.26 -9.66 -35.95
N THR A 106 63.54 -10.81 -35.32
CA THR A 106 62.88 -12.08 -35.62
C THR A 106 61.60 -12.19 -34.79
N ASP A 107 60.69 -11.22 -34.87
CA ASP A 107 59.50 -11.19 -34.02
C ASP A 107 58.28 -11.88 -34.63
N VAL A 108 57.52 -12.57 -33.77
CA VAL A 108 56.15 -13.02 -34.10
C VAL A 108 55.22 -11.83 -33.92
N GLN A 109 54.87 -11.17 -35.02
CA GLN A 109 54.18 -9.88 -35.03
C GLN A 109 52.67 -10.03 -34.79
N GLN A 110 52.05 -11.05 -35.40
CA GLN A 110 50.64 -11.35 -35.24
C GLN A 110 50.39 -12.86 -35.36
N ILE A 111 49.62 -13.42 -34.42
CA ILE A 111 48.90 -14.71 -34.56
C ILE A 111 47.43 -14.36 -34.85
N ILE A 112 46.78 -15.11 -35.73
CA ILE A 112 45.32 -15.08 -35.96
C ILE A 112 44.80 -16.51 -36.03
N VAL A 113 43.79 -16.81 -35.22
CA VAL A 113 43.03 -18.06 -35.26
C VAL A 113 41.82 -17.90 -36.18
N VAL A 114 41.53 -18.92 -36.99
CA VAL A 114 40.35 -19.01 -37.87
C VAL A 114 39.60 -20.31 -37.53
N PRO A 115 38.65 -20.28 -36.57
CA PRO A 115 38.02 -21.49 -36.01
C PRO A 115 37.31 -22.33 -37.05
N ARG A 116 36.43 -21.70 -37.87
CA ARG A 116 35.63 -22.37 -38.91
C ARG A 116 36.46 -23.06 -40.00
N ALA A 117 37.74 -22.68 -40.14
CA ALA A 117 38.69 -23.38 -41.03
C ALA A 117 39.56 -24.41 -40.28
N ASN A 118 39.59 -24.40 -38.95
CA ASN A 118 40.58 -25.07 -38.09
C ASN A 118 42.03 -24.77 -38.53
N LYS A 119 42.34 -23.47 -38.70
CA LYS A 119 43.68 -22.96 -39.10
C LYS A 119 44.13 -21.78 -38.25
N ALA A 120 45.44 -21.61 -38.13
CA ALA A 120 46.07 -20.39 -37.65
C ALA A 120 46.93 -19.77 -38.78
N CYS A 121 46.92 -18.44 -38.85
CA CYS A 121 47.80 -17.64 -39.71
C CYS A 121 48.77 -16.88 -38.80
N ILE A 122 50.08 -16.98 -39.07
CA ILE A 122 51.10 -16.36 -38.23
C ILE A 122 52.04 -15.49 -39.08
N LEU A 123 52.13 -14.21 -38.74
CA LEU A 123 53.05 -13.23 -39.31
C LEU A 123 54.32 -13.22 -38.46
N CYS A 124 55.44 -13.65 -39.05
CA CYS A 124 56.76 -13.60 -38.42
C CYS A 124 57.75 -12.97 -39.42
N ASN A 125 58.48 -11.93 -39.01
CA ASN A 125 59.45 -11.22 -39.86
C ASN A 125 58.92 -10.93 -41.29
N GLY A 126 57.73 -10.35 -41.40
CA GLY A 126 57.11 -9.98 -42.69
C GLY A 126 56.66 -11.15 -43.60
N VAL A 127 56.64 -12.39 -43.09
CA VAL A 127 56.17 -13.58 -43.81
C VAL A 127 54.96 -14.20 -43.10
N VAL A 128 53.87 -14.38 -43.83
CA VAL A 128 52.72 -15.17 -43.36
C VAL A 128 52.98 -16.66 -43.58
N THR A 129 52.74 -17.44 -42.54
CA THR A 129 52.77 -18.91 -42.53
C THR A 129 51.44 -19.46 -42.00
N PHE A 130 51.10 -20.68 -42.40
CA PHE A 130 49.80 -21.30 -42.09
C PHE A 130 50.00 -22.61 -41.30
N TYR A 131 49.16 -22.82 -40.30
CA TYR A 131 49.19 -23.97 -39.42
C TYR A 131 47.77 -24.50 -39.16
N SER A 132 47.62 -25.77 -38.77
CA SER A 132 46.34 -26.33 -38.33
C SER A 132 46.21 -26.30 -36.81
N LEU A 133 44.99 -26.13 -36.33
CA LEU A 133 44.67 -26.07 -34.91
C LEU A 133 44.27 -27.46 -34.36
N PRO A 134 44.49 -27.74 -33.07
CA PRO A 134 45.14 -26.90 -32.07
C PRO A 134 46.68 -27.02 -32.05
N GLU A 135 47.26 -28.09 -32.60
CA GLU A 135 48.68 -28.46 -32.38
C GLU A 135 49.72 -27.59 -33.12
N LEU A 136 49.30 -26.61 -33.92
CA LEU A 136 50.13 -25.77 -34.79
C LEU A 136 51.05 -26.57 -35.74
N SER A 137 50.59 -27.71 -36.26
CA SER A 137 51.30 -28.41 -37.34
C SER A 137 51.17 -27.66 -38.68
N PRO A 138 52.22 -27.56 -39.52
CA PRO A 138 52.18 -26.77 -40.76
C PRO A 138 51.06 -27.17 -41.73
N ALA A 139 50.24 -26.21 -42.15
CA ALA A 139 49.11 -26.39 -43.05
C ALA A 139 49.42 -25.93 -44.47
N TYR A 140 48.74 -26.54 -45.46
CA TYR A 140 48.89 -26.22 -46.89
C TYR A 140 50.33 -26.38 -47.44
N GLY A 141 51.14 -27.25 -46.80
CA GLY A 141 52.52 -27.53 -47.21
C GLY A 141 53.46 -26.34 -46.95
N THR A 142 54.26 -25.95 -47.95
CA THR A 142 55.19 -24.81 -47.83
C THR A 142 54.58 -23.49 -48.32
N ALA A 143 53.26 -23.34 -48.27
CA ALA A 143 52.57 -22.12 -48.65
C ALA A 143 52.93 -20.97 -47.69
N ARG A 144 53.50 -19.88 -48.23
CA ARG A 144 53.91 -18.71 -47.46
C ARG A 144 53.76 -17.42 -48.25
N VAL A 145 53.37 -16.34 -47.57
CA VAL A 145 53.13 -15.03 -48.19
C VAL A 145 54.15 -14.03 -47.64
N GLY A 146 55.21 -13.77 -48.39
CA GLY A 146 56.22 -12.77 -48.03
C GLY A 146 55.81 -11.33 -48.35
N ASN A 147 56.55 -10.38 -47.78
CA ASN A 147 56.40 -8.92 -47.87
C ASN A 147 55.05 -8.42 -47.32
N CYS A 148 54.60 -9.03 -46.23
CA CYS A 148 53.36 -8.69 -45.53
C CYS A 148 53.62 -7.74 -44.37
N THR A 149 52.77 -6.72 -44.23
CA THR A 149 52.84 -5.71 -43.16
C THR A 149 51.83 -5.97 -42.04
N TRP A 150 50.70 -6.60 -42.38
CA TRP A 150 49.58 -6.86 -41.47
C TRP A 150 48.71 -8.00 -42.00
N ILE A 151 48.07 -8.74 -41.10
CA ILE A 151 46.97 -9.67 -41.35
C ILE A 151 45.79 -9.26 -40.46
N GLY A 152 44.56 -9.38 -40.94
CA GLY A 152 43.36 -9.18 -40.13
C GLY A 152 42.07 -9.20 -40.94
N ALA A 153 41.07 -8.46 -40.46
CA ALA A 153 39.77 -8.25 -41.11
C ALA A 153 39.13 -9.53 -41.69
N LEU A 154 39.02 -10.55 -40.81
CA LEU A 154 37.85 -11.42 -40.80
C LEU A 154 36.58 -10.56 -40.82
N ASP A 155 35.48 -11.11 -41.33
CA ASP A 155 34.21 -10.40 -41.22
C ASP A 155 33.77 -10.35 -39.75
N LEU A 156 33.30 -9.19 -39.32
CA LEU A 156 32.65 -9.03 -38.02
C LEU A 156 31.12 -9.19 -38.12
N ASN A 157 30.58 -9.37 -39.34
CA ASN A 157 29.15 -9.64 -39.60
C ASN A 157 28.86 -11.10 -40.05
N GLU A 158 29.88 -11.94 -40.34
CA GLU A 158 29.68 -13.38 -40.56
C GLU A 158 29.24 -14.03 -39.23
N SER A 159 27.98 -14.48 -39.15
CA SER A 159 27.42 -15.11 -37.95
C SER A 159 28.16 -16.38 -37.54
N ALA A 160 28.16 -16.68 -36.25
CA ALA A 160 28.82 -17.87 -35.70
C ALA A 160 28.15 -19.20 -36.10
N ASN A 161 26.92 -19.16 -36.64
CA ASN A 161 26.14 -20.35 -37.01
C ASN A 161 26.77 -21.11 -38.18
N GLU A 162 27.28 -22.31 -37.89
CA GLU A 162 28.14 -23.09 -38.78
C GLU A 162 27.43 -23.66 -40.03
N GLU A 163 26.09 -23.73 -40.03
CA GLU A 163 25.32 -24.44 -41.06
C GLU A 163 25.10 -23.66 -42.38
N GLU A 164 25.10 -22.31 -42.34
CA GLU A 164 24.81 -21.48 -43.53
C GLU A 164 26.04 -20.72 -44.09
N ALA A 165 27.11 -20.56 -43.31
CA ALA A 165 28.24 -19.69 -43.67
C ALA A 165 29.41 -20.44 -44.33
N GLY A 166 29.72 -20.12 -45.60
CA GLY A 166 30.84 -20.73 -46.36
C GLY A 166 32.25 -20.23 -45.99
N ASP A 167 33.29 -20.88 -46.54
CA ASP A 167 34.72 -20.66 -46.23
C ASP A 167 35.11 -19.21 -45.84
N PRO A 168 35.62 -18.97 -44.62
CA PRO A 168 35.90 -17.63 -44.11
C PRO A 168 37.02 -16.93 -44.90
N VAL A 169 36.92 -15.60 -45.00
CA VAL A 169 37.84 -14.76 -45.79
C VAL A 169 38.64 -13.81 -44.91
N ILE A 170 39.96 -13.92 -44.95
CA ILE A 170 40.92 -13.03 -44.28
C ILE A 170 41.51 -12.00 -45.25
N MET A 171 42.01 -10.89 -44.70
CA MET A 171 42.75 -9.87 -45.44
C MET A 171 44.23 -9.90 -45.04
N ILE A 172 45.10 -10.00 -46.04
CA ILE A 172 46.56 -9.95 -45.89
C ILE A 172 47.07 -8.68 -46.58
N ALA A 173 47.56 -7.73 -45.80
CA ALA A 173 48.25 -6.56 -46.33
C ALA A 173 49.66 -6.93 -46.75
N ARG A 174 49.98 -6.66 -48.01
CA ARG A 174 51.35 -6.56 -48.52
C ARG A 174 51.74 -5.12 -48.68
N GLN A 175 53.05 -4.90 -48.72
CA GLN A 175 53.70 -3.59 -48.87
C GLN A 175 53.08 -2.69 -49.96
N ASN A 176 52.53 -3.26 -51.04
CA ASN A 176 51.91 -2.53 -52.16
C ASN A 176 50.41 -2.82 -52.38
N ASN A 177 49.84 -3.86 -51.76
CA ASN A 177 48.48 -4.32 -52.09
C ASN A 177 47.82 -5.16 -50.98
N LEU A 178 46.50 -5.06 -50.89
CA LEU A 178 45.67 -5.77 -49.91
C LEU A 178 45.02 -6.98 -50.58
N MET A 179 45.33 -8.20 -50.10
CA MET A 179 44.86 -9.46 -50.67
C MET A 179 43.77 -10.10 -49.80
N LEU A 180 42.63 -10.43 -50.40
CA LEU A 180 41.63 -11.29 -49.77
C LEU A 180 41.97 -12.76 -50.04
N VAL A 181 42.00 -13.58 -48.99
CA VAL A 181 42.27 -15.03 -49.08
C VAL A 181 41.16 -15.79 -48.38
N ARG A 182 40.52 -16.71 -49.11
CA ARG A 182 39.53 -17.65 -48.60
C ARG A 182 40.22 -18.88 -48.03
N MET A 183 39.82 -19.27 -46.82
CA MET A 183 40.49 -20.27 -45.98
C MET A 183 39.68 -21.58 -45.93
N GLY A 184 39.68 -22.33 -47.04
CA GLY A 184 39.13 -23.69 -47.11
C GLY A 184 40.22 -24.77 -47.01
N ASP A 185 40.04 -25.90 -47.69
CA ASP A 185 41.06 -26.96 -47.85
C ASP A 185 42.34 -26.48 -48.56
N GLU A 186 42.25 -25.40 -49.34
CA GLU A 186 43.37 -24.69 -49.95
C GLU A 186 43.19 -23.16 -49.77
N PRO A 187 44.26 -22.39 -49.53
CA PRO A 187 44.20 -20.94 -49.37
C PRO A 187 44.05 -20.27 -50.74
N ARG A 188 42.86 -19.78 -51.07
CA ARG A 188 42.53 -19.26 -52.41
C ARG A 188 42.39 -17.74 -52.40
N ARG A 189 43.23 -17.04 -53.16
CA ARG A 189 43.16 -15.58 -53.34
C ARG A 189 41.88 -15.19 -54.08
N VAL A 190 40.97 -14.48 -53.40
CA VAL A 190 39.67 -14.05 -53.94
C VAL A 190 39.79 -12.71 -54.69
N ARG A 191 40.37 -11.70 -54.05
CA ARG A 191 40.57 -10.35 -54.61
C ARG A 191 41.96 -9.82 -54.25
N SER A 192 42.42 -8.81 -54.99
CA SER A 192 43.63 -8.02 -54.71
C SER A 192 43.30 -6.57 -55.03
N ILE A 193 43.58 -5.67 -54.08
CA ILE A 193 43.24 -4.25 -54.15
C ILE A 193 44.53 -3.45 -53.99
N GLU A 194 44.76 -2.43 -54.82
CA GLU A 194 45.95 -1.58 -54.72
C GLU A 194 45.76 -0.57 -53.57
N PHE A 195 46.24 -0.96 -52.38
CA PHE A 195 46.35 -0.13 -51.17
C PHE A 195 47.73 -0.41 -50.56
N PRO A 196 48.72 0.49 -50.69
CA PRO A 196 50.07 0.28 -50.17
C PRO A 196 50.13 0.51 -48.65
N GLY A 197 51.11 -0.11 -48.00
CA GLY A 197 51.49 0.23 -46.61
C GLY A 197 50.41 0.06 -45.54
N CYS A 198 49.37 -0.75 -45.75
CA CYS A 198 48.34 -0.98 -44.73
C CYS A 198 48.92 -1.59 -43.44
N LEU A 199 48.61 -0.97 -42.29
CA LEU A 199 49.10 -1.33 -40.95
C LEU A 199 47.98 -1.79 -40.00
N ALA A 200 46.72 -1.39 -40.25
CA ALA A 200 45.56 -1.76 -39.45
C ALA A 200 44.26 -1.74 -40.29
N GLY A 201 43.23 -2.45 -39.82
CA GLY A 201 41.88 -2.37 -40.39
C GLY A 201 40.87 -3.33 -39.76
N ALA A 202 39.58 -3.09 -40.04
CA ALA A 202 38.45 -3.93 -39.64
C ALA A 202 37.43 -4.01 -40.79
N ARG A 203 36.67 -5.11 -40.90
CA ARG A 203 35.69 -5.34 -41.99
C ARG A 203 34.30 -5.67 -41.44
N ARG A 204 33.29 -5.09 -42.08
CA ARG A 204 31.86 -5.34 -41.93
C ARG A 204 31.30 -5.61 -43.33
N ASP A 205 30.98 -6.88 -43.63
CA ASP A 205 30.56 -7.33 -44.96
C ASP A 205 31.56 -6.91 -46.07
N ASN A 206 31.08 -6.13 -47.04
CA ASN A 206 31.84 -5.59 -48.15
C ASN A 206 32.69 -4.36 -47.81
N ILE A 207 32.54 -3.73 -46.63
CA ILE A 207 33.20 -2.47 -46.30
C ILE A 207 34.28 -2.70 -45.25
N ALA A 208 35.51 -2.26 -45.55
CA ALA A 208 36.63 -2.33 -44.63
C ALA A 208 37.18 -0.93 -44.33
N CYS A 209 37.21 -0.53 -43.06
CA CYS A 209 38.01 0.60 -42.62
C CYS A 209 39.45 0.15 -42.51
N VAL A 210 40.37 0.84 -43.18
CA VAL A 210 41.80 0.52 -43.27
C VAL A 210 42.66 1.76 -43.02
N ALA A 211 43.88 1.55 -42.53
CA ALA A 211 44.84 2.61 -42.27
C ALA A 211 46.21 2.30 -42.89
N ASP A 212 46.84 3.32 -43.47
CA ASP A 212 48.27 3.31 -43.81
C ASP A 212 49.08 3.98 -42.68
N GLY A 213 50.27 4.52 -42.98
CA GLY A 213 51.12 5.23 -41.99
C GLY A 213 50.71 6.68 -41.71
N HIS A 214 49.75 7.24 -42.46
CA HIS A 214 49.38 8.66 -42.43
C HIS A 214 47.88 8.91 -42.28
N SER A 215 47.02 8.02 -42.81
CA SER A 215 45.58 8.27 -42.98
C SER A 215 44.71 7.04 -42.80
N TYR A 216 43.44 7.29 -42.45
CA TYR A 216 42.37 6.30 -42.46
C TYR A 216 41.59 6.37 -43.78
N SER A 217 40.98 5.27 -44.21
CA SER A 217 40.09 5.22 -45.38
C SER A 217 39.06 4.11 -45.24
N LEU A 218 37.84 4.33 -45.72
CA LEU A 218 36.89 3.25 -45.99
C LEU A 218 37.17 2.67 -47.39
N LEU A 219 37.03 1.35 -47.50
CA LEU A 219 37.27 0.60 -48.72
C LEU A 219 36.07 -0.31 -49.00
N ASP A 220 35.35 -0.08 -50.09
CA ASP A 220 34.43 -1.08 -50.64
C ASP A 220 35.27 -2.18 -51.32
N VAL A 221 35.32 -3.32 -50.64
CA VAL A 221 36.10 -4.51 -51.01
C VAL A 221 35.51 -5.23 -52.23
N GLU A 222 34.25 -4.96 -52.58
CA GLU A 222 33.57 -5.48 -53.76
C GLU A 222 33.74 -4.57 -54.98
N ARG A 223 33.36 -3.30 -54.85
CA ARG A 223 33.37 -2.31 -55.92
C ARG A 223 34.75 -1.68 -56.15
N ARG A 224 35.69 -1.87 -55.21
CA ARG A 224 37.05 -1.29 -55.20
C ARG A 224 37.04 0.25 -55.17
N GLN A 225 36.13 0.81 -54.38
CA GLN A 225 36.04 2.27 -54.18
C GLN A 225 36.65 2.63 -52.83
N LYS A 226 37.44 3.70 -52.80
CA LYS A 226 38.07 4.24 -51.59
C LYS A 226 37.42 5.57 -51.21
N ILE A 227 37.09 5.73 -49.93
CA ILE A 227 36.67 7.00 -49.33
C ILE A 227 37.75 7.41 -48.32
N PRO A 228 38.56 8.45 -48.59
CA PRO A 228 39.54 8.92 -47.63
C PRO A 228 38.85 9.54 -46.41
N LEU A 229 39.33 9.20 -45.21
CA LEU A 229 38.91 9.79 -43.94
C LEU A 229 40.00 10.78 -43.47
N SER A 230 40.09 11.05 -42.16
CA SER A 230 41.10 11.95 -41.61
C SER A 230 42.52 11.34 -41.60
N THR A 231 43.51 12.23 -41.49
CA THR A 231 44.88 11.87 -41.11
C THR A 231 44.93 11.30 -39.70
N ILE A 232 45.94 10.46 -39.41
CA ILE A 232 46.21 9.92 -38.07
C ILE A 232 46.83 11.03 -37.20
N CYS A 233 47.74 11.82 -37.79
CA CYS A 233 48.33 12.99 -37.17
C CYS A 233 47.54 14.26 -37.57
N SER A 234 46.89 14.91 -36.62
CA SER A 234 46.03 16.08 -36.86
C SER A 234 46.80 17.37 -37.24
N SER A 235 48.13 17.30 -37.40
CA SER A 235 48.96 18.39 -37.95
C SER A 235 49.31 18.22 -39.44
N GLU A 236 48.98 17.08 -40.05
CA GLU A 236 49.10 16.85 -41.50
C GLU A 236 47.83 17.33 -42.22
N GLU A 237 47.96 18.05 -43.35
CA GLU A 237 46.82 18.55 -44.12
C GLU A 237 46.00 17.38 -44.72
N PRO A 238 44.65 17.38 -44.60
CA PRO A 238 43.82 16.31 -45.12
C PRO A 238 43.77 16.32 -46.65
N ALA A 239 43.71 15.13 -47.25
CA ALA A 239 43.48 14.96 -48.67
C ALA A 239 42.06 15.41 -49.08
N ASP A 240 41.88 15.70 -50.38
CA ASP A 240 40.59 16.11 -50.96
C ASP A 240 39.54 14.99 -50.75
N TYR A 241 38.48 15.26 -49.97
CA TYR A 241 37.43 14.27 -49.63
C TYR A 241 36.58 13.88 -50.86
N ARG A 242 37.12 13.01 -51.71
CA ARG A 242 36.49 12.48 -52.92
C ARG A 242 36.62 10.98 -52.97
N VAL A 243 35.59 10.31 -53.49
CA VAL A 243 35.62 8.87 -53.73
C VAL A 243 36.59 8.57 -54.89
N GLU A 244 37.54 7.68 -54.65
CA GLU A 244 38.54 7.25 -55.63
C GLU A 244 38.22 5.81 -56.11
N ASP A 245 38.06 5.61 -57.42
CA ASP A 245 37.95 4.27 -58.02
C ASP A 245 39.34 3.66 -58.18
N ILE A 246 39.59 2.49 -57.57
CA ILE A 246 40.91 1.85 -57.58
C ILE A 246 41.13 1.09 -58.91
N PRO A 247 42.26 1.32 -59.62
CA PRO A 247 42.48 0.77 -60.96
C PRO A 247 42.53 -0.77 -61.00
N HIS A 248 42.08 -1.33 -62.13
CA HIS A 248 42.16 -2.77 -62.40
C HIS A 248 43.57 -3.17 -62.83
N ARG A 249 44.16 -4.16 -62.14
CA ARG A 249 45.46 -4.74 -62.52
C ARG A 249 45.53 -6.25 -62.36
N ASP A 250 44.85 -6.96 -63.26
CA ASP A 250 45.04 -8.39 -63.44
C ASP A 250 46.45 -8.68 -64.00
N GLY A 251 47.11 -9.71 -63.47
CA GLY A 251 48.57 -9.77 -63.44
C GLY A 251 49.24 -10.35 -64.69
N THR A 252 49.89 -9.50 -65.49
CA THR A 252 51.03 -9.87 -66.35
C THR A 252 52.13 -8.80 -66.29
N PRO A 253 53.41 -9.16 -66.07
CA PRO A 253 54.49 -8.18 -65.92
C PRO A 253 55.23 -7.88 -67.24
N THR A 254 55.24 -6.62 -67.65
CA THR A 254 56.21 -6.07 -68.62
C THR A 254 56.70 -4.70 -68.13
N PRO A 255 58.03 -4.43 -68.13
CA PRO A 255 58.57 -3.16 -67.65
C PRO A 255 58.62 -2.09 -68.73
N VAL A 256 58.53 -0.81 -68.33
CA VAL A 256 59.49 0.27 -68.64
C VAL A 256 59.01 1.56 -67.97
N SER A 257 59.92 2.28 -67.34
CA SER A 257 59.67 3.59 -66.70
C SER A 257 59.65 4.72 -67.73
N LEU A 258 58.89 5.79 -67.47
CA LEU A 258 59.28 7.17 -67.84
C LEU A 258 58.39 8.22 -67.15
N ALA A 259 59.03 9.23 -66.57
CA ALA A 259 58.44 10.53 -66.19
C ALA A 259 58.45 11.48 -67.44
N PRO A 260 58.04 12.77 -67.42
CA PRO A 260 57.86 13.65 -66.25
C PRO A 260 56.80 14.80 -66.37
N SER A 261 56.89 15.75 -65.42
CA SER A 261 56.75 17.22 -65.58
C SER A 261 55.44 17.94 -65.20
N ASN A 262 55.63 19.13 -64.63
CA ASN A 262 54.61 20.05 -64.09
C ASN A 262 54.08 21.00 -65.17
N GLY A 263 52.86 21.53 -64.98
CA GLY A 263 52.34 22.64 -65.79
C GLY A 263 51.09 23.31 -65.20
N ASN A 264 51.28 24.37 -64.41
CA ASN A 264 50.18 25.26 -63.98
C ASN A 264 49.67 26.09 -65.18
N MET A 265 48.36 26.12 -65.42
CA MET A 265 47.64 27.35 -65.81
C MET A 265 46.14 27.26 -65.52
N LEU A 266 45.58 28.39 -65.07
CA LEU A 266 44.14 28.71 -64.99
C LEU A 266 43.97 30.06 -65.72
N PRO A 267 42.84 30.31 -66.40
CA PRO A 267 41.72 30.90 -65.65
C PRO A 267 40.30 30.50 -66.10
N ASN A 268 39.49 30.19 -65.10
CA ASN A 268 38.13 30.71 -64.87
C ASN A 268 37.41 31.50 -65.99
N GLU A 269 36.25 31.00 -66.41
CA GLU A 269 35.08 31.83 -66.77
C GLU A 269 33.78 31.12 -66.32
N SER A 270 32.68 31.83 -66.10
CA SER A 270 31.59 31.36 -65.22
C SER A 270 30.16 31.58 -65.72
N ARG A 271 29.24 30.64 -65.38
CA ARG A 271 27.76 30.80 -65.23
C ARG A 271 26.98 31.13 -66.53
N ILE A 272 26.07 30.28 -67.02
CA ILE A 272 24.69 30.07 -66.48
C ILE A 272 23.94 28.94 -67.24
N HIS A 273 22.83 28.44 -66.66
CA HIS A 273 21.88 27.43 -67.18
C HIS A 273 21.16 27.88 -68.50
N ALA A 274 20.39 27.08 -69.26
CA ALA A 274 19.62 25.86 -68.95
C ALA A 274 19.10 25.12 -70.22
N ARG A 275 18.69 23.85 -70.04
CA ARG A 275 17.61 23.09 -70.73
C ARG A 275 17.61 22.90 -72.28
N SER A 276 17.32 21.66 -72.68
CA SER A 276 16.69 21.30 -73.96
C SER A 276 15.67 20.17 -73.76
N SER A 277 14.65 20.07 -74.64
CA SER A 277 13.58 19.04 -74.58
C SER A 277 12.75 19.00 -75.86
N SER A 278 12.53 17.81 -76.46
CA SER A 278 11.56 17.56 -77.56
C SER A 278 11.60 16.09 -78.03
N LEU A 279 10.58 15.47 -78.67
CA LEU A 279 9.13 15.77 -78.78
C LEU A 279 8.33 14.52 -79.26
N ASN A 280 7.08 14.40 -78.78
CA ASN A 280 5.83 13.87 -79.37
C ASN A 280 5.77 12.80 -80.49
N THR A 281 4.73 11.95 -80.40
CA THR A 281 3.59 11.96 -81.37
C THR A 281 2.31 11.34 -80.78
N LEU A 282 1.14 11.61 -81.39
CA LEU A 282 -0.19 11.10 -80.98
C LEU A 282 -0.90 10.38 -82.15
N ILE A 283 -1.80 9.43 -81.82
CA ILE A 283 -3.19 9.29 -82.34
C ILE A 283 -3.92 8.23 -81.50
N GLY A 284 -5.24 8.34 -81.31
CA GLY A 284 -6.03 7.52 -80.37
C GLY A 284 -6.84 6.38 -80.99
N GLY A 285 -7.71 5.72 -80.19
CA GLY A 285 -8.70 4.77 -80.72
C GLY A 285 -9.30 3.71 -79.77
N THR A 286 -10.25 4.12 -78.91
CA THR A 286 -11.48 3.38 -78.48
C THR A 286 -11.48 1.95 -77.89
N ASP A 287 -12.45 1.74 -76.99
CA ASP A 287 -13.14 0.49 -76.59
C ASP A 287 -12.42 -0.61 -75.76
N ASP A 288 -13.07 -1.28 -74.79
CA ASP A 288 -14.24 -0.92 -73.95
C ASP A 288 -14.36 -1.87 -72.71
N ARG A 289 -15.11 -1.45 -71.66
CA ARG A 289 -15.74 -2.26 -70.57
C ARG A 289 -14.83 -3.05 -69.57
N VAL A 290 -15.18 -3.24 -68.29
CA VAL A 290 -16.12 -2.60 -67.30
C VAL A 290 -15.72 -3.14 -65.89
N ARG A 291 -15.73 -2.45 -64.73
CA ARG A 291 -16.77 -1.82 -63.85
C ARG A 291 -15.96 -1.10 -62.71
N ARG A 292 -16.22 0.11 -62.17
CA ARG A 292 -17.40 0.75 -61.52
C ARG A 292 -17.96 -0.01 -60.29
N ALA A 293 -18.26 0.62 -59.14
CA ALA A 293 -18.04 1.97 -58.59
C ALA A 293 -18.19 1.91 -57.03
N GLN A 294 -17.66 2.81 -56.19
CA GLN A 294 -18.27 4.03 -55.56
C GLN A 294 -17.50 4.32 -54.24
N ALA A 295 -17.37 5.49 -53.58
CA ALA A 295 -18.05 6.81 -53.53
C ALA A 295 -19.34 6.89 -52.67
N ALA A 296 -19.54 7.80 -51.70
CA ALA A 296 -18.72 8.89 -51.10
C ALA A 296 -19.40 9.43 -49.80
N ILE A 297 -19.15 10.70 -49.40
CA ILE A 297 -20.06 11.62 -48.61
C ILE A 297 -20.18 11.36 -47.08
N LEU A 298 -20.24 12.34 -46.14
CA LEU A 298 -20.10 13.81 -46.00
C LEU A 298 -19.76 14.11 -44.49
N GLU A 299 -19.20 15.23 -44.00
CA GLU A 299 -18.53 16.42 -44.56
C GLU A 299 -17.31 16.74 -43.63
N ARG A 300 -16.98 17.86 -42.95
CA ARG A 300 -17.35 19.30 -42.89
C ARG A 300 -16.09 20.13 -42.57
N SER A 301 -16.00 21.37 -43.07
CA SER A 301 -14.83 22.27 -42.96
C SER A 301 -15.21 23.70 -42.49
N LEU A 302 -14.25 24.64 -42.65
CA LEU A 302 -14.29 26.12 -42.48
C LEU A 302 -13.82 26.61 -41.08
N SER A 303 -12.74 27.39 -40.85
CA SER A 303 -11.91 28.39 -41.59
C SER A 303 -12.26 29.88 -41.36
N ARG A 304 -11.44 30.61 -40.57
CA ARG A 304 -11.02 32.02 -40.84
C ARG A 304 -10.00 32.59 -39.83
N THR A 305 -9.27 33.60 -40.30
CA THR A 305 -8.23 34.48 -39.71
C THR A 305 -8.81 35.71 -38.97
N PRO A 306 -8.04 36.61 -38.30
CA PRO A 306 -6.73 36.52 -37.62
C PRO A 306 -6.69 37.24 -36.21
N GLU A 307 -5.48 37.45 -35.68
CA GLU A 307 -4.95 38.46 -34.69
C GLU A 307 -5.83 39.68 -34.26
N PRO A 308 -5.63 40.23 -33.03
CA PRO A 308 -4.50 41.15 -32.78
C PRO A 308 -3.88 41.19 -31.34
N SER A 309 -2.97 42.14 -31.14
CA SER A 309 -1.96 42.25 -30.07
C SER A 309 -2.23 43.30 -28.96
N ASN A 310 -1.39 43.25 -27.90
CA ASN A 310 -0.84 44.37 -27.10
C ASN A 310 0.43 43.85 -26.39
N GLY A 311 1.54 44.57 -26.16
CA GLY A 311 1.86 46.01 -26.24
C GLY A 311 2.45 46.47 -24.89
N VAL A 312 3.53 47.28 -24.74
CA VAL A 312 4.33 48.12 -25.66
C VAL A 312 5.79 48.23 -25.14
N SER A 313 6.75 48.66 -25.97
CA SER A 313 8.22 48.66 -25.76
C SER A 313 8.86 49.98 -25.25
N ARG A 314 10.12 49.89 -24.76
CA ARG A 314 11.24 50.89 -24.75
C ARG A 314 12.53 50.16 -24.27
N ILE A 315 13.67 50.08 -24.97
CA ILE A 315 14.60 51.04 -25.62
C ILE A 315 15.75 51.51 -24.67
N TYR A 316 16.99 51.49 -25.20
CA TYR A 316 18.30 52.03 -24.73
C TYR A 316 19.21 51.24 -23.75
N SER A 317 20.45 51.02 -24.19
CA SER A 317 21.71 50.96 -23.41
C SER A 317 22.17 52.39 -23.04
N PRO A 318 23.07 52.64 -22.06
CA PRO A 318 24.51 52.32 -22.23
C PRO A 318 25.35 52.04 -20.94
N GLU A 319 26.60 51.64 -21.17
CA GLU A 319 27.85 51.98 -20.46
C GLU A 319 28.12 51.80 -18.93
N SER A 320 29.37 51.37 -18.70
CA SER A 320 30.31 51.58 -17.57
C SER A 320 30.14 52.79 -16.64
N SER A 321 30.72 52.85 -15.43
CA SER A 321 31.50 51.90 -14.58
C SER A 321 31.78 52.55 -13.20
N HIS A 322 32.32 51.78 -12.23
CA HIS A 322 33.29 52.16 -11.16
C HIS A 322 33.25 51.05 -10.07
N SER A 323 34.29 50.40 -9.53
CA SER A 323 35.76 50.53 -9.44
C SER A 323 36.25 50.87 -8.02
N ASN A 324 37.19 50.04 -7.54
CA ASN A 324 38.18 50.24 -6.46
C ASN A 324 37.90 49.57 -5.09
N HIS A 325 38.81 48.67 -4.72
CA HIS A 325 39.71 48.96 -3.60
C HIS A 325 41.14 48.48 -3.92
N THR A 326 42.12 49.24 -3.49
CA THR A 326 43.56 49.03 -3.71
C THR A 326 44.22 48.27 -2.56
N HIS A 327 45.37 47.63 -2.80
CA HIS A 327 46.60 47.92 -2.04
C HIS A 327 47.88 47.46 -2.78
N GLN A 328 48.88 48.34 -2.78
CA GLN A 328 50.30 48.18 -3.18
C GLN A 328 51.16 48.20 -1.88
N PRO A 329 52.52 48.11 -1.87
CA PRO A 329 53.54 48.26 -2.96
C PRO A 329 54.58 47.08 -2.94
N SER A 330 55.84 47.11 -3.43
CA SER A 330 56.71 48.17 -3.99
C SER A 330 57.77 47.67 -5.00
N GLU A 331 58.02 48.55 -5.98
CA GLU A 331 59.00 48.62 -7.07
C GLU A 331 60.46 48.14 -6.87
N SER A 332 61.06 47.68 -7.99
CA SER A 332 62.25 48.30 -8.61
C SER A 332 62.36 47.85 -10.09
N SER A 333 62.17 48.73 -11.08
CA SER A 333 63.19 49.55 -11.79
C SER A 333 64.13 48.79 -12.76
N ARG A 334 64.38 49.23 -14.02
CA ARG A 334 63.78 50.31 -14.84
C ARG A 334 64.25 50.26 -16.31
N ASN A 335 63.54 50.97 -17.21
CA ASN A 335 63.89 51.30 -18.62
C ASN A 335 63.86 50.10 -19.59
N GLY A 336 63.47 50.20 -20.88
CA GLY A 336 63.02 51.31 -21.75
C GLY A 336 63.42 50.97 -23.21
N SER A 337 62.76 51.38 -24.30
CA SER A 337 61.62 52.29 -24.56
C SER A 337 61.09 52.02 -25.99
N GLY A 338 59.97 52.66 -26.42
CA GLY A 338 59.59 52.73 -27.86
C GLY A 338 58.12 52.41 -28.19
N VAL A 339 57.35 53.44 -28.52
CA VAL A 339 55.94 53.35 -28.95
C VAL A 339 55.82 52.96 -30.43
N GLN A 340 54.78 52.19 -30.80
CA GLN A 340 54.24 52.15 -32.16
C GLN A 340 52.69 52.21 -32.16
N PRO A 341 52.07 52.99 -33.05
CA PRO A 341 50.67 52.87 -33.42
C PRO A 341 50.46 52.47 -34.89
N ALA A 342 49.54 51.53 -35.10
CA ALA A 342 48.56 51.44 -36.20
C ALA A 342 48.95 51.70 -37.68
N THR A 343 48.67 50.67 -38.51
CA THR A 343 48.28 50.66 -39.95
C THR A 343 49.31 50.49 -41.09
N GLN A 344 48.83 49.72 -42.09
CA GLN A 344 49.27 49.52 -43.49
C GLN A 344 50.31 48.42 -43.81
N LYS A 345 50.16 47.88 -45.04
CA LYS A 345 50.94 46.80 -45.71
C LYS A 345 52.45 47.11 -45.76
N PRO A 346 53.36 46.10 -45.81
CA PRO A 346 53.35 45.03 -46.83
C PRO A 346 53.71 43.62 -46.33
N LEU A 347 53.95 42.68 -47.28
CA LEU A 347 54.35 41.28 -47.02
C LEU A 347 55.80 41.15 -46.53
N PRO A 348 56.09 40.13 -45.71
CA PRO A 348 57.41 39.50 -45.62
C PRO A 348 57.41 38.03 -46.10
N LEU A 349 58.44 37.71 -46.90
CA LEU A 349 59.27 36.49 -47.04
C LEU A 349 58.78 35.09 -46.54
N PRO A 350 59.19 33.99 -47.22
CA PRO A 350 58.78 32.63 -46.87
C PRO A 350 59.43 32.10 -45.57
N PRO A 351 58.75 31.20 -44.83
CA PRO A 351 59.37 30.35 -43.81
C PRO A 351 60.46 29.43 -44.40
N PRO A 352 61.38 28.90 -43.58
CA PRO A 352 62.45 28.03 -44.06
C PRO A 352 61.93 26.67 -44.54
N SER A 353 62.71 26.00 -45.39
CA SER A 353 62.55 24.58 -45.68
C SER A 353 62.55 23.77 -44.39
N PRO A 354 61.62 22.82 -44.18
CA PRO A 354 61.60 22.00 -42.97
C PRO A 354 62.89 21.20 -42.87
N SER A 355 63.62 21.41 -41.78
CA SER A 355 64.68 20.49 -41.35
C SER A 355 64.06 19.15 -41.02
N THR A 356 64.63 18.06 -41.51
CA THR A 356 64.11 16.70 -41.32
C THR A 356 64.15 16.28 -39.85
N SER A 357 63.07 16.60 -39.11
CA SER A 357 62.73 15.94 -37.86
C SER A 357 61.97 14.67 -38.22
N GLU A 358 62.40 13.53 -37.67
CA GLU A 358 61.76 12.24 -37.90
C GLU A 358 60.31 12.30 -37.41
N SER A 359 59.34 12.10 -38.29
CA SER A 359 57.93 12.04 -37.90
C SER A 359 57.72 10.83 -37.01
N SER A 360 57.23 11.05 -35.80
CA SER A 360 56.89 9.99 -34.84
C SER A 360 55.66 9.24 -35.35
N MET A 361 55.88 8.29 -36.26
CA MET A 361 54.83 7.59 -36.98
C MET A 361 53.93 6.83 -36.01
N PHE A 362 52.73 7.35 -35.80
CA PHE A 362 51.73 6.75 -34.92
C PHE A 362 51.35 5.36 -35.43
N LYS A 363 51.13 4.42 -34.50
CA LYS A 363 50.48 3.15 -34.81
C LYS A 363 48.99 3.42 -35.00
N PRO A 364 48.41 3.25 -36.20
CA PRO A 364 46.97 3.46 -36.40
C PRO A 364 46.15 2.44 -35.62
N HIS A 365 44.98 2.88 -35.19
CA HIS A 365 44.01 2.04 -34.50
C HIS A 365 42.68 2.10 -35.22
N VAL A 366 42.14 0.93 -35.59
CA VAL A 366 40.83 0.78 -36.24
C VAL A 366 40.04 -0.29 -35.50
N LEU A 367 38.82 0.05 -35.12
CA LEU A 367 37.85 -0.79 -34.40
C LEU A 367 36.46 -0.62 -35.04
N SER A 368 35.50 -1.47 -34.68
CA SER A 368 34.12 -1.38 -35.16
C SER A 368 33.13 -1.68 -34.03
N PRO A 369 32.68 -0.65 -33.28
CA PRO A 369 31.81 -0.79 -32.11
C PRO A 369 30.50 -1.50 -32.40
N THR A 370 29.84 -1.11 -33.50
CA THR A 370 28.55 -1.66 -33.95
C THR A 370 28.68 -2.22 -35.38
N PRO A 371 27.70 -2.99 -35.89
CA PRO A 371 27.72 -3.47 -37.28
C PRO A 371 27.78 -2.38 -38.36
N THR A 372 27.45 -1.13 -38.01
CA THR A 372 27.30 0.00 -38.94
C THR A 372 28.32 1.13 -38.72
N GLU A 373 29.21 1.02 -37.73
CA GLU A 373 30.17 2.08 -37.36
C GLU A 373 31.60 1.55 -37.20
N PHE A 374 32.55 2.41 -37.55
CA PHE A 374 33.97 2.27 -37.27
C PHE A 374 34.42 3.33 -36.26
N LEU A 375 35.40 2.98 -35.43
CA LEU A 375 36.08 3.86 -34.48
C LEU A 375 37.58 3.87 -34.82
N PHE A 376 38.14 5.05 -35.02
CA PHE A 376 39.58 5.25 -35.22
C PHE A 376 40.12 6.38 -34.35
N ILE A 377 41.45 6.42 -34.13
CA ILE A 377 42.09 7.40 -33.22
C ILE A 377 43.03 8.34 -33.99
N THR A 378 42.82 9.64 -33.80
CA THR A 378 43.72 10.72 -34.24
C THR A 378 44.47 11.33 -33.06
N GLY A 379 45.58 12.03 -33.31
CA GLY A 379 46.34 12.73 -32.27
C GLY A 379 47.29 13.78 -32.84
N THR A 380 47.88 14.61 -31.97
CA THR A 380 48.84 15.65 -32.36
C THR A 380 50.29 15.26 -32.12
N GLU A 381 50.57 14.63 -30.97
CA GLU A 381 51.91 14.21 -30.52
C GLU A 381 51.78 12.86 -29.79
N ALA A 382 52.84 12.05 -29.76
CA ALA A 382 52.83 10.75 -29.07
C ALA A 382 52.60 10.87 -27.53
N SER A 383 52.97 12.01 -26.94
CA SER A 383 52.68 12.40 -25.55
C SER A 383 51.38 13.20 -25.38
N GLY A 384 50.71 13.56 -26.48
CA GLY A 384 49.50 14.38 -26.51
C GLY A 384 48.22 13.55 -26.41
N VAL A 385 47.10 14.26 -26.22
CA VAL A 385 45.73 13.69 -26.15
C VAL A 385 45.40 12.92 -27.43
N GLY A 386 44.86 11.70 -27.27
CA GLY A 386 44.28 10.94 -28.36
C GLY A 386 42.78 11.22 -28.50
N VAL A 387 42.26 11.30 -29.73
CA VAL A 387 40.83 11.55 -29.99
C VAL A 387 40.26 10.44 -30.86
N GLY A 388 39.36 9.65 -30.28
CA GLY A 388 38.55 8.65 -30.97
C GLY A 388 37.37 9.27 -31.70
N MET A 389 37.22 8.95 -32.98
CA MET A 389 36.13 9.42 -33.85
C MET A 389 35.29 8.25 -34.36
N PHE A 390 33.96 8.39 -34.31
CA PHE A 390 33.00 7.41 -34.81
C PHE A 390 32.49 7.83 -36.20
N VAL A 391 32.51 6.89 -37.14
CA VAL A 391 32.13 7.12 -38.54
C VAL A 391 31.32 5.93 -39.05
N ASN A 392 30.24 6.20 -39.81
CA ASN A 392 29.40 5.16 -40.41
C ASN A 392 30.05 4.49 -41.64
N LEU A 393 29.35 3.53 -42.23
CA LEU A 393 29.78 2.83 -43.45
C LEU A 393 29.95 3.75 -44.70
N ASP A 394 29.36 4.96 -44.70
CA ASP A 394 29.42 5.92 -45.81
C ASP A 394 30.53 6.99 -45.65
N GLY A 395 31.14 7.11 -44.46
CA GLY A 395 32.19 8.09 -44.16
C GLY A 395 31.72 9.31 -43.34
N GLU A 396 30.46 9.36 -42.89
CA GLU A 396 29.90 10.44 -42.07
C GLU A 396 30.05 10.17 -40.57
N GLY A 397 30.30 11.22 -39.77
CA GLY A 397 30.48 11.11 -38.32
C GLY A 397 29.15 10.93 -37.57
N THR A 398 29.07 9.91 -36.70
CA THR A 398 27.80 9.47 -36.07
C THR A 398 27.59 9.93 -34.62
N ARG A 399 28.67 10.09 -33.84
CA ARG A 399 28.63 10.31 -32.38
C ARG A 399 29.62 11.39 -31.95
N GLY A 400 29.52 11.83 -30.69
CA GLY A 400 30.56 12.62 -30.03
C GLY A 400 31.91 11.88 -29.95
N THR A 401 33.00 12.64 -29.87
CA THR A 401 34.37 12.08 -29.80
C THR A 401 34.75 11.60 -28.40
N ILE A 402 35.55 10.54 -28.31
CA ILE A 402 36.17 10.08 -27.05
C ILE A 402 37.58 10.67 -26.94
N GLU A 403 37.85 11.40 -25.86
CA GLU A 403 39.20 11.88 -25.51
C GLU A 403 39.93 10.83 -24.66
N PHE A 404 41.20 10.53 -24.96
CA PHE A 404 42.10 9.71 -24.14
C PHE A 404 43.21 10.56 -23.54
N GLN A 405 43.66 10.28 -22.32
CA GLN A 405 44.67 11.10 -21.63
C GLN A 405 45.97 11.25 -22.42
N ARG A 406 46.35 10.22 -23.17
CA ARG A 406 47.40 10.22 -24.19
C ARG A 406 46.98 9.37 -25.39
N TYR A 407 47.69 9.49 -26.52
CA TYR A 407 47.52 8.59 -27.65
C TYR A 407 47.75 7.11 -27.21
N PRO A 408 46.76 6.20 -27.34
CA PRO A 408 46.90 4.84 -26.84
C PRO A 408 47.97 4.01 -27.56
N GLU A 409 48.67 3.13 -26.83
CA GLU A 409 49.60 2.14 -27.44
C GLU A 409 48.83 0.98 -28.09
N CYS A 410 47.72 0.60 -27.47
CA CYS A 410 46.78 -0.44 -27.88
C CYS A 410 45.38 -0.05 -27.38
N ILE A 411 44.35 -0.48 -28.11
CA ILE A 411 42.93 -0.24 -27.79
C ILE A 411 42.12 -1.49 -28.14
N VAL A 412 41.12 -1.81 -27.31
CA VAL A 412 40.19 -2.94 -27.49
C VAL A 412 38.77 -2.51 -27.14
N LEU A 413 37.78 -3.17 -27.74
CA LEU A 413 36.37 -3.07 -27.37
C LEU A 413 35.93 -4.27 -26.52
N ASP A 414 35.22 -4.01 -25.44
CA ASP A 414 34.38 -4.99 -24.74
C ASP A 414 32.91 -4.67 -25.07
N ASN A 415 32.27 -5.54 -25.84
CA ASN A 415 30.87 -5.43 -26.26
C ASN A 415 30.07 -6.58 -25.65
N HIS A 416 29.06 -6.28 -24.82
CA HIS A 416 28.44 -7.26 -23.93
C HIS A 416 27.67 -8.40 -24.64
N ASN A 417 27.16 -8.17 -25.85
CA ASN A 417 26.09 -9.01 -26.44
C ASN A 417 26.54 -10.03 -27.49
N GLU A 418 27.82 -10.11 -27.89
CA GLU A 418 28.26 -10.97 -29.01
C GLU A 418 28.05 -12.49 -28.80
N ASN A 419 27.78 -12.95 -27.57
CA ASN A 419 27.57 -14.36 -27.24
C ASN A 419 26.13 -14.71 -26.78
N THR A 420 25.17 -13.78 -26.87
CA THR A 420 23.83 -13.96 -26.29
C THR A 420 22.73 -13.80 -27.35
N GLU A 421 22.40 -14.88 -28.06
CA GLU A 421 21.29 -14.92 -29.04
C GLU A 421 19.90 -14.82 -28.35
N SER A 422 19.52 -13.66 -27.82
CA SER A 422 18.17 -13.48 -27.27
C SER A 422 17.62 -12.04 -27.30
N ILE A 423 16.44 -11.90 -27.89
CA ILE A 423 15.49 -10.77 -27.81
C ILE A 423 15.91 -9.48 -28.54
N ALA A 424 15.19 -9.18 -29.62
CA ALA A 424 15.33 -7.96 -30.43
C ALA A 424 14.63 -6.74 -29.80
N ASN A 425 15.18 -6.23 -28.69
CA ASN A 425 14.89 -4.88 -28.20
C ASN A 425 16.01 -3.93 -28.62
N ASN A 426 15.66 -2.77 -29.19
CA ASN A 426 16.62 -1.74 -29.63
C ASN A 426 17.13 -0.86 -28.47
N ASP A 427 17.22 -1.41 -27.25
CA ASP A 427 17.75 -0.70 -26.09
C ASP A 427 19.30 -0.70 -26.14
N THR A 428 19.92 0.42 -25.77
CA THR A 428 21.31 0.74 -26.12
C THR A 428 22.34 -0.31 -25.70
N GLU A 429 23.10 -0.81 -26.68
CA GLU A 429 24.24 -1.72 -26.49
C GLU A 429 25.27 -1.11 -25.53
N GLU A 430 25.56 -1.81 -24.42
CA GLU A 430 26.58 -1.36 -23.48
C GLU A 430 27.95 -1.92 -23.85
N GLY A 431 28.81 -1.02 -24.32
CA GLY A 431 30.17 -1.34 -24.68
C GLY A 431 31.19 -0.36 -24.10
N TYR A 432 32.37 -0.89 -23.81
CA TYR A 432 33.50 -0.16 -23.26
C TYR A 432 34.66 -0.16 -24.24
N VAL A 433 35.36 0.96 -24.27
CA VAL A 433 36.70 1.09 -24.85
C VAL A 433 37.72 0.89 -23.74
N LEU A 434 38.67 -0.01 -23.96
CA LEU A 434 39.82 -0.24 -23.09
C LEU A 434 41.10 0.22 -23.82
N ALA A 435 41.69 1.32 -23.37
CA ALA A 435 42.89 1.91 -23.97
C ALA A 435 44.10 1.80 -23.03
N VAL A 436 45.22 1.27 -23.51
CA VAL A 436 46.48 1.26 -22.75
C VAL A 436 47.20 2.58 -22.96
N VAL A 437 47.34 3.35 -21.89
CA VAL A 437 47.94 4.69 -21.85
C VAL A 437 49.10 4.75 -20.85
N SER A 438 50.10 5.60 -21.14
CA SER A 438 51.20 5.90 -20.21
C SER A 438 50.82 7.04 -19.27
N VAL A 439 51.21 6.93 -18.00
CA VAL A 439 50.94 7.92 -16.96
C VAL A 439 52.25 8.18 -16.20
N GLU A 440 52.74 9.41 -16.28
CA GLU A 440 53.91 9.87 -15.54
C GLU A 440 53.51 10.43 -14.18
N ASN A 441 53.91 9.73 -13.11
CA ASN A 441 53.75 10.18 -11.73
C ASN A 441 55.14 10.32 -11.11
N ASP A 442 55.48 11.49 -10.56
CA ASP A 442 56.75 11.80 -9.87
C ASP A 442 58.05 11.42 -10.63
N GLY A 443 57.97 11.30 -11.96
CA GLY A 443 59.10 10.92 -12.83
C GLY A 443 59.16 9.43 -13.21
N GLU A 444 58.27 8.60 -12.69
CA GLU A 444 58.12 7.19 -13.07
C GLU A 444 57.01 7.03 -14.13
N VAL A 445 57.34 6.38 -15.25
CA VAL A 445 56.40 6.12 -16.35
C VAL A 445 55.66 4.80 -16.08
N SER A 446 54.45 4.90 -15.56
CA SER A 446 53.56 3.77 -15.30
C SER A 446 52.58 3.54 -16.46
N LYS A 447 52.00 2.33 -16.58
CA LYS A 447 50.97 2.03 -17.58
C LYS A 447 49.64 1.67 -16.93
N HIS A 448 48.58 2.21 -17.51
CA HIS A 448 47.21 2.06 -17.03
C HIS A 448 46.29 1.68 -18.20
N ILE A 449 45.22 0.95 -17.90
CA ILE A 449 44.07 0.82 -18.79
C ILE A 449 43.11 1.96 -18.44
N GLU A 450 42.87 2.88 -19.38
CA GLU A 450 41.76 3.83 -19.34
C GLU A 450 40.54 3.15 -19.95
N ALA A 451 39.51 2.94 -19.13
CA ALA A 451 38.28 2.26 -19.47
C ALA A 451 37.09 3.23 -19.42
N GLN A 452 36.44 3.43 -20.58
CA GLN A 452 35.38 4.42 -20.80
C GLN A 452 34.27 3.82 -21.69
N ARG A 453 33.00 4.17 -21.41
CA ARG A 453 31.85 3.78 -22.23
C ARG A 453 31.80 4.52 -23.57
N TRP A 454 31.40 3.83 -24.64
CA TRP A 454 31.19 4.43 -25.97
C TRP A 454 29.71 4.64 -26.35
N ASP A 455 28.79 4.16 -25.51
CA ASP A 455 27.35 4.23 -25.71
C ASP A 455 26.68 5.45 -25.04
N VAL A 456 27.47 6.30 -24.35
CA VAL A 456 26.99 7.50 -23.63
C VAL A 456 27.58 8.76 -24.25
N ASP A 457 26.75 9.75 -24.54
CA ASP A 457 27.19 11.02 -25.12
C ASP A 457 28.10 11.83 -24.16
N PRO A 458 29.23 12.39 -24.64
CA PRO A 458 30.23 13.07 -23.80
C PRO A 458 29.81 14.46 -23.29
N GLY A 459 28.52 14.82 -23.37
CA GLY A 459 27.98 16.14 -23.00
C GLY A 459 27.43 16.25 -21.58
N GLY A 460 27.38 15.16 -20.81
CA GLY A 460 26.95 15.15 -19.40
C GLY A 460 28.10 15.36 -18.41
N ASP A 461 27.76 15.72 -17.16
CA ASP A 461 28.74 15.94 -16.07
C ASP A 461 29.45 14.63 -15.62
N ASP A 462 28.88 13.46 -15.92
CA ASP A 462 29.36 12.16 -15.47
C ASP A 462 30.56 11.63 -16.28
N ARG A 463 31.74 12.17 -15.97
CA ARG A 463 33.04 11.68 -16.46
C ARG A 463 33.40 10.31 -15.85
N HIS A 464 32.69 9.25 -16.22
CA HIS A 464 33.00 7.85 -15.86
C HIS A 464 34.22 7.29 -16.63
N LYS A 465 35.36 7.99 -16.52
CA LYS A 465 36.68 7.47 -16.87
C LYS A 465 37.21 6.68 -15.69
N SER A 466 37.28 5.35 -15.84
CA SER A 466 37.92 4.49 -14.84
C SER A 466 39.35 4.15 -15.27
N SER A 467 40.30 4.18 -14.34
CA SER A 467 41.69 3.79 -14.59
C SER A 467 42.07 2.56 -13.76
N LEU A 468 42.72 1.60 -14.41
CA LEU A 468 43.16 0.34 -13.81
C LEU A 468 44.68 0.23 -13.97
N SER A 469 45.41 0.21 -12.85
CA SER A 469 46.87 0.12 -12.84
C SER A 469 47.34 -1.29 -13.19
N ILE A 470 48.39 -1.37 -14.02
CA ILE A 470 48.95 -2.66 -14.45
C ILE A 470 50.12 -3.01 -13.52
N PRO A 471 50.08 -4.15 -12.79
CA PRO A 471 51.12 -4.52 -11.83
C PRO A 471 52.37 -5.02 -12.55
N LEU A 472 53.35 -4.13 -12.71
CA LEU A 472 54.61 -4.34 -13.44
C LEU A 472 55.78 -3.75 -12.66
N ASP A 473 56.88 -4.50 -12.54
CA ASP A 473 58.12 -3.99 -11.94
C ASP A 473 58.86 -3.05 -12.93
N SER A 474 59.42 -1.96 -12.42
CA SER A 474 59.73 -0.73 -13.19
C SER A 474 60.80 -0.84 -14.29
N PHE A 475 61.55 -1.95 -14.40
CA PHE A 475 62.79 -2.01 -15.19
C PHE A 475 62.74 -2.82 -16.50
N LEU A 476 61.70 -3.63 -16.75
CA LEU A 476 61.57 -4.45 -17.97
C LEU A 476 60.27 -4.19 -18.76
N SER A 477 59.48 -3.20 -18.32
CA SER A 477 58.02 -3.18 -18.53
C SER A 477 57.51 -2.17 -19.58
N LEU A 478 58.40 -1.73 -20.47
CA LEU A 478 58.09 -0.71 -21.49
C LEU A 478 57.21 -1.20 -22.65
N ARG A 479 56.91 -2.49 -22.76
CA ARG A 479 55.98 -3.05 -23.76
C ARG A 479 54.84 -3.79 -23.07
N VAL A 480 53.62 -3.36 -23.37
CA VAL A 480 52.37 -3.97 -22.92
C VAL A 480 51.46 -4.11 -24.14
N GLY A 481 50.79 -5.24 -24.26
CA GLY A 481 49.76 -5.46 -25.28
C GLY A 481 48.44 -5.85 -24.65
N ILE A 482 47.34 -5.42 -25.26
CA ILE A 482 45.97 -5.85 -24.94
C ILE A 482 45.29 -6.28 -26.23
N ARG A 483 44.49 -7.36 -26.19
CA ARG A 483 43.80 -7.91 -27.37
C ARG A 483 42.53 -8.67 -26.99
N LYS A 484 41.47 -8.50 -27.80
CA LYS A 484 40.30 -9.39 -27.85
C LYS A 484 40.70 -10.68 -28.57
N THR A 485 40.44 -11.82 -27.95
CA THR A 485 40.79 -13.16 -28.42
C THR A 485 39.58 -13.87 -29.03
N VAL A 486 39.81 -14.92 -29.81
CA VAL A 486 38.76 -15.54 -30.65
C VAL A 486 37.78 -16.43 -29.85
N SER A 487 38.13 -16.83 -28.62
CA SER A 487 37.17 -17.46 -27.69
C SER A 487 37.24 -16.81 -26.31
N SER A 488 36.12 -16.72 -25.61
CA SER A 488 36.10 -16.24 -24.23
C SER A 488 36.67 -17.26 -23.23
N ASN A 489 37.22 -16.76 -22.13
CA ASN A 489 37.78 -17.56 -21.04
C ASN A 489 36.95 -17.33 -19.77
N GLN A 490 36.45 -18.40 -19.15
CA GLN A 490 35.58 -18.35 -17.99
C GLN A 490 36.38 -18.22 -16.69
N LEU A 491 35.94 -17.34 -15.79
CA LEU A 491 36.49 -17.14 -14.44
C LEU A 491 35.36 -17.14 -13.42
N SER A 492 35.57 -17.67 -12.21
CA SER A 492 34.65 -17.51 -11.08
C SER A 492 35.20 -16.53 -10.04
N PHE A 493 34.43 -15.51 -9.72
CA PHE A 493 34.65 -14.65 -8.55
C PHE A 493 34.13 -15.36 -7.30
N CYS A 494 35.04 -15.99 -6.56
CA CYS A 494 34.74 -16.72 -5.33
C CYS A 494 34.08 -15.81 -4.27
N GLU A 495 34.44 -14.53 -4.28
CA GLU A 495 33.92 -13.47 -3.42
C GLU A 495 32.43 -13.19 -3.65
N VAL A 496 31.92 -13.38 -4.88
CA VAL A 496 30.46 -13.33 -5.16
C VAL A 496 29.79 -14.49 -4.44
N GLY A 497 30.36 -15.70 -4.51
CA GLY A 497 29.88 -16.87 -3.77
C GLY A 497 29.83 -16.63 -2.26
N GLU A 498 30.88 -16.01 -1.70
CA GLU A 498 30.97 -15.68 -0.27
C GLU A 498 29.94 -14.64 0.21
N ILE A 499 29.46 -13.72 -0.65
CA ILE A 499 28.45 -12.73 -0.24
C ILE A 499 27.02 -13.15 -0.61
N MET A 500 26.83 -13.77 -1.78
CA MET A 500 25.50 -14.06 -2.36
C MET A 500 24.88 -15.38 -1.90
N GLN A 501 25.64 -16.37 -1.44
CA GLN A 501 25.08 -17.66 -1.01
C GLN A 501 23.99 -17.47 0.04
N MET A 502 22.78 -17.99 -0.21
CA MET A 502 21.73 -18.06 0.80
C MET A 502 22.11 -19.06 1.89
N VAL A 503 22.07 -18.61 3.14
CA VAL A 503 22.41 -19.39 4.34
C VAL A 503 21.32 -19.19 5.38
N ARG A 504 21.02 -20.25 6.13
CA ARG A 504 20.09 -20.19 7.28
C ARG A 504 20.66 -19.31 8.39
N LEU A 505 19.94 -18.24 8.75
CA LEU A 505 20.30 -17.29 9.82
C LEU A 505 20.34 -17.98 11.19
N LYS A 506 21.46 -17.87 11.91
CA LYS A 506 21.60 -18.44 13.26
C LYS A 506 21.28 -17.42 14.34
N SER A 507 20.22 -17.68 15.09
CA SER A 507 19.89 -16.91 16.30
C SER A 507 19.44 -17.84 17.43
N SER A 508 19.95 -17.55 18.62
CA SER A 508 19.65 -18.23 19.87
C SER A 508 18.23 -17.94 20.42
N PHE A 509 17.57 -16.90 19.92
CA PHE A 509 16.26 -16.44 20.39
C PHE A 509 15.07 -17.04 19.61
N LEU A 510 15.36 -17.84 18.57
CA LEU A 510 14.35 -18.37 17.65
C LEU A 510 13.53 -19.49 18.31
N ARG A 511 12.25 -19.25 18.56
CA ARG A 511 11.32 -20.33 18.92
C ARG A 511 11.24 -21.33 17.78
N SER A 512 11.41 -22.61 18.09
CA SER A 512 10.94 -23.70 17.23
C SER A 512 9.44 -23.51 16.96
N PRO A 513 8.94 -23.75 15.73
CA PRO A 513 7.53 -23.51 15.41
C PRO A 513 6.61 -24.27 16.37
N PRO A 514 5.54 -23.62 16.89
CA PRO A 514 4.57 -24.30 17.74
C PRO A 514 3.95 -25.48 16.98
N ARG A 515 3.80 -26.62 17.65
CA ARG A 515 3.14 -27.79 17.07
C ARG A 515 1.68 -27.48 16.82
N THR A 516 1.31 -27.40 15.53
CA THR A 516 -0.05 -27.23 14.99
C THR A 516 -0.78 -25.94 15.42
N PRO A 517 -1.49 -25.24 14.52
CA PRO A 517 -2.45 -24.23 14.95
C PRO A 517 -3.55 -24.90 15.79
N LEU A 518 -3.95 -24.30 16.91
CA LEU A 518 -5.05 -24.85 17.72
C LEU A 518 -6.37 -24.81 16.92
N GLU A 519 -7.18 -25.84 17.14
CA GLU A 519 -8.42 -26.12 16.39
C GLU A 519 -9.36 -24.91 16.33
N SER A 520 -9.76 -24.54 15.11
CA SER A 520 -10.89 -23.62 14.94
C SER A 520 -12.18 -24.36 15.28
N ALA A 521 -12.95 -23.87 16.26
CA ALA A 521 -14.11 -24.56 16.85
C ALA A 521 -15.35 -24.76 15.93
N ASP A 522 -15.19 -24.74 14.61
CA ASP A 522 -16.17 -25.16 13.61
C ASP A 522 -15.55 -26.24 12.71
N PRO A 523 -15.89 -27.53 12.89
CA PRO A 523 -15.30 -28.64 12.14
C PRO A 523 -15.64 -28.60 10.65
N ARG A 524 -16.63 -27.80 10.23
CA ARG A 524 -17.00 -27.66 8.81
C ARG A 524 -16.08 -26.69 8.07
N THR A 525 -15.67 -25.62 8.76
CA THR A 525 -14.66 -24.70 8.27
C THR A 525 -13.28 -25.38 8.27
N GLU A 526 -12.96 -26.13 9.33
CA GLU A 526 -11.72 -26.90 9.41
C GLU A 526 -11.61 -27.95 8.28
N ALA A 527 -12.64 -28.77 8.04
CA ALA A 527 -12.63 -29.74 6.95
C ALA A 527 -12.41 -29.08 5.57
N SER A 528 -12.91 -27.86 5.37
CA SER A 528 -12.72 -27.09 4.13
C SER A 528 -11.27 -26.59 4.00
N ILE A 529 -10.66 -26.15 5.10
CA ILE A 529 -9.26 -25.70 5.14
C ILE A 529 -8.33 -26.90 4.96
N GLN A 530 -8.56 -28.02 5.66
CA GLN A 530 -7.79 -29.25 5.49
C GLN A 530 -7.92 -29.83 4.07
N GLN A 531 -9.09 -29.69 3.42
CA GLN A 531 -9.23 -30.07 2.01
C GLN A 531 -8.38 -29.17 1.11
N LEU A 532 -8.47 -27.85 1.24
CA LEU A 532 -7.71 -26.91 0.41
C LEU A 532 -6.19 -27.02 0.67
N GLN A 533 -5.77 -27.32 1.90
CA GLN A 533 -4.38 -27.66 2.24
C GLN A 533 -3.96 -28.97 1.57
N LYS A 534 -4.75 -30.05 1.65
CA LYS A 534 -4.45 -31.31 0.95
C LYS A 534 -4.45 -31.18 -0.57
N GLU A 535 -5.29 -30.33 -1.13
CA GLU A 535 -5.28 -30.01 -2.57
C GLU A 535 -3.99 -29.26 -2.94
N LYS A 536 -3.54 -28.28 -2.15
CA LYS A 536 -2.22 -27.65 -2.33
C LYS A 536 -1.07 -28.64 -2.18
N GLU A 537 -1.06 -29.42 -1.10
CA GLU A 537 -0.06 -30.48 -0.86
C GLU A 537 -0.02 -31.48 -2.03
N LEU A 538 -1.16 -31.83 -2.64
CA LEU A 538 -1.21 -32.71 -3.82
C LEU A 538 -0.64 -32.09 -5.11
N PHE A 539 -0.57 -30.77 -5.21
CA PHE A 539 0.13 -30.08 -6.30
C PHE A 539 1.62 -29.86 -5.98
N GLU A 540 1.96 -29.50 -4.74
CA GLU A 540 3.35 -29.28 -4.29
C GLU A 540 4.15 -30.60 -4.12
N SER A 541 3.48 -31.73 -3.81
CA SER A 541 4.15 -33.03 -3.62
C SER A 541 4.71 -33.63 -4.91
N GLN A 542 4.30 -33.16 -6.09
CA GLN A 542 4.71 -33.77 -7.37
C GLN A 542 6.21 -33.56 -7.68
N GLU A 543 6.89 -32.64 -6.98
CA GLU A 543 8.35 -32.48 -7.04
C GLU A 543 9.10 -33.28 -5.94
N ILE A 544 8.38 -33.89 -4.99
CA ILE A 544 8.97 -34.44 -3.75
C ILE A 544 8.90 -35.98 -3.66
N GLU A 545 8.13 -36.67 -4.50
CA GLU A 545 7.97 -38.14 -4.48
C GLU A 545 9.19 -38.97 -4.99
N GLN A 546 10.43 -38.58 -4.66
CA GLN A 546 11.63 -39.42 -4.83
C GLN A 546 12.60 -39.44 -3.63
N SER A 547 12.11 -39.75 -2.42
CA SER A 547 12.82 -40.69 -1.52
C SER A 547 11.98 -41.08 -0.29
N SER A 548 12.18 -42.30 0.20
CA SER A 548 11.44 -42.85 1.34
C SER A 548 11.87 -42.19 2.66
N GLY A 549 10.93 -41.53 3.34
CA GLY A 549 11.22 -40.81 4.58
C GLY A 549 11.54 -41.71 5.78
N LEU A 550 12.69 -41.46 6.41
CA LEU A 550 12.87 -41.52 7.88
C LEU A 550 14.09 -40.70 8.37
N ASP A 551 15.13 -40.55 7.54
CA ASP A 551 16.35 -39.77 7.85
C ASP A 551 16.22 -38.24 7.65
N PHE A 552 15.04 -37.76 7.26
CA PHE A 552 14.79 -36.43 6.66
C PHE A 552 15.14 -35.20 7.55
N ARG A 553 15.56 -35.39 8.80
CA ARG A 553 15.80 -34.28 9.76
C ARG A 553 17.25 -33.82 9.90
N GLN A 554 18.24 -34.56 9.40
CA GLN A 554 19.66 -34.19 9.55
C GLN A 554 20.42 -33.94 8.24
N GLY A 555 19.87 -34.30 7.07
CA GLY A 555 20.51 -34.08 5.77
C GLY A 555 20.10 -32.80 5.02
N TRP A 556 18.82 -32.41 5.09
CA TRP A 556 18.24 -31.42 4.17
C TRP A 556 18.93 -30.04 4.20
N GLU A 557 19.36 -29.57 5.37
CA GLU A 557 20.05 -28.27 5.48
C GLU A 557 21.46 -28.33 4.86
N ALA A 558 22.15 -29.48 4.95
CA ALA A 558 23.44 -29.67 4.29
C ALA A 558 23.29 -29.77 2.76
N GLN A 559 22.26 -30.49 2.28
CA GLN A 559 21.91 -30.54 0.86
C GLN A 559 21.59 -29.15 0.31
N ARG A 560 20.67 -28.40 0.95
CA ARG A 560 20.31 -27.05 0.50
C ARG A 560 21.51 -26.11 0.53
N ASN A 561 22.34 -26.13 1.58
CA ASN A 561 23.58 -25.33 1.59
C ASN A 561 24.54 -25.71 0.42
N GLN A 562 24.55 -26.96 -0.05
CA GLN A 562 25.35 -27.40 -1.19
C GLN A 562 24.73 -26.97 -2.54
N GLU A 563 23.40 -26.90 -2.64
CA GLU A 563 22.68 -26.40 -3.82
C GLU A 563 22.83 -24.87 -3.93
N GLU A 564 22.57 -24.14 -2.85
CA GLU A 564 22.77 -22.69 -2.75
C GLU A 564 24.24 -22.30 -2.98
N ALA A 565 25.21 -23.16 -2.59
CA ALA A 565 26.63 -22.95 -2.92
C ALA A 565 26.90 -23.02 -4.43
N LYS A 566 26.31 -23.99 -5.14
CA LYS A 566 26.45 -24.11 -6.60
C LYS A 566 25.82 -22.91 -7.31
N ILE A 567 24.64 -22.47 -6.86
CA ILE A 567 23.97 -21.27 -7.38
C ILE A 567 24.85 -20.03 -7.17
N ALA A 568 25.42 -19.85 -5.97
CA ALA A 568 26.27 -18.71 -5.66
C ALA A 568 27.62 -18.70 -6.42
N VAL A 569 28.20 -19.87 -6.69
CA VAL A 569 29.36 -20.00 -7.59
C VAL A 569 28.96 -19.69 -9.04
N ASN A 570 27.77 -20.11 -9.48
CA ASN A 570 27.28 -19.79 -10.83
C ASN A 570 27.08 -18.28 -11.04
N LEU A 571 26.56 -17.56 -10.03
CA LEU A 571 26.50 -16.09 -10.01
C LEU A 571 27.90 -15.44 -10.01
N GLY A 572 28.95 -16.16 -9.61
CA GLY A 572 30.33 -15.71 -9.68
C GLY A 572 30.97 -15.83 -11.07
N TYR A 573 30.37 -16.55 -12.03
CA TYR A 573 30.99 -16.74 -13.34
C TYR A 573 30.92 -15.49 -14.23
N VAL A 574 32.08 -15.09 -14.76
CA VAL A 574 32.23 -14.04 -15.76
C VAL A 574 33.10 -14.59 -16.91
N HIS A 575 32.73 -14.26 -18.14
CA HIS A 575 33.51 -14.54 -19.34
C HIS A 575 34.38 -13.33 -19.69
N SER A 576 35.62 -13.56 -20.07
CA SER A 576 36.54 -12.54 -20.59
C SER A 576 37.27 -13.08 -21.80
N ASP A 577 37.11 -12.43 -22.94
CA ASP A 577 37.86 -12.64 -24.18
C ASP A 577 39.05 -11.66 -24.30
N ILE A 578 39.28 -10.79 -23.32
CA ILE A 578 40.34 -9.76 -23.38
C ILE A 578 41.55 -10.18 -22.54
N LEU A 579 42.68 -10.39 -23.22
CA LEU A 579 43.97 -10.67 -22.60
C LEU A 579 44.90 -9.47 -22.65
N LEU A 580 45.66 -9.29 -21.57
CA LEU A 580 46.70 -8.29 -21.37
C LEU A 580 48.03 -9.03 -21.11
N TRP A 581 49.13 -8.56 -21.68
CA TRP A 581 50.47 -9.09 -21.40
C TRP A 581 51.50 -7.98 -21.25
N GLY A 582 52.53 -8.26 -20.46
CA GLY A 582 53.65 -7.35 -20.20
C GLY A 582 54.80 -8.10 -19.55
N GLY A 583 56.03 -7.86 -20.02
CA GLY A 583 57.20 -8.66 -19.63
C GLY A 583 57.02 -10.14 -19.95
N ASN A 584 56.97 -10.97 -18.90
CA ASN A 584 56.75 -12.42 -18.93
C ASN A 584 55.40 -12.85 -18.32
N CYS A 585 54.47 -11.93 -18.07
CA CYS A 585 53.17 -12.19 -17.44
C CYS A 585 52.00 -11.99 -18.39
N ILE A 586 50.94 -12.78 -18.20
CA ILE A 586 49.67 -12.68 -18.92
C ILE A 586 48.53 -12.57 -17.89
N TRP A 587 47.63 -11.61 -18.08
CA TRP A 587 46.42 -11.38 -17.31
C TRP A 587 45.18 -11.43 -18.20
N ARG A 588 44.04 -11.81 -17.62
CA ARG A 588 42.70 -11.54 -18.17
C ARG A 588 42.26 -10.16 -17.68
N VAL A 589 41.62 -9.39 -18.56
CA VAL A 589 40.92 -8.16 -18.20
C VAL A 589 39.44 -8.50 -18.08
N VAL A 590 38.89 -8.47 -16.87
CA VAL A 590 37.56 -9.04 -16.58
C VAL A 590 36.65 -7.94 -16.04
N ARG A 591 35.40 -7.90 -16.51
CA ARG A 591 34.37 -7.04 -15.90
C ARG A 591 34.17 -7.45 -14.43
N ASN A 592 34.25 -6.48 -13.53
CA ASN A 592 34.06 -6.68 -12.09
C ASN A 592 32.55 -6.84 -11.80
N PRO A 593 32.07 -7.93 -11.17
CA PRO A 593 30.66 -8.10 -10.85
C PRO A 593 30.11 -6.88 -10.08
N LEU A 594 28.96 -6.34 -10.51
CA LEU A 594 28.35 -5.14 -9.91
C LEU A 594 28.11 -5.31 -8.39
N ALA A 595 27.74 -6.52 -7.97
CA ALA A 595 27.62 -6.90 -6.57
C ALA A 595 28.92 -6.66 -5.76
N LEU A 596 30.09 -6.96 -6.34
CA LEU A 596 31.39 -6.73 -5.71
C LEU A 596 31.81 -5.25 -5.74
N GLN A 597 31.59 -4.54 -6.85
CA GLN A 597 31.87 -3.11 -6.94
C GLN A 597 31.15 -2.33 -5.81
N LEU A 598 29.86 -2.64 -5.61
CA LEU A 598 29.01 -1.97 -4.63
C LEU A 598 29.23 -2.49 -3.19
N GLU A 599 29.47 -3.78 -2.99
CA GLU A 599 29.90 -4.34 -1.69
C GLU A 599 31.24 -3.72 -1.24
N ASN A 600 32.22 -3.60 -2.13
CA ASN A 600 33.52 -2.97 -1.85
C ASN A 600 33.38 -1.48 -1.54
N SER A 601 32.51 -0.77 -2.25
CA SER A 601 32.19 0.64 -1.96
C SER A 601 31.48 0.80 -0.62
N LEU A 602 30.56 -0.11 -0.27
CA LEU A 602 29.89 -0.15 1.04
C LEU A 602 30.83 -0.54 2.19
N ARG A 603 31.88 -1.35 1.92
CA ARG A 603 32.98 -1.61 2.87
C ARG A 603 33.90 -0.39 3.03
N LEU A 604 34.24 0.32 1.95
CA LEU A 604 35.04 1.56 2.06
C LEU A 604 34.33 2.65 2.88
N ALA A 605 32.99 2.71 2.84
CA ALA A 605 32.19 3.57 3.72
C ALA A 605 32.14 3.10 5.20
N GLN A 606 32.80 1.98 5.55
CA GLN A 606 32.79 1.33 6.86
C GLN A 606 34.20 0.83 7.23
N PRO A 607 35.09 1.69 7.75
CA PRO A 607 36.47 1.29 8.08
C PRO A 607 36.49 0.10 9.06
N GLU A 608 37.22 -0.97 8.71
CA GLU A 608 37.20 -2.29 9.38
C GLU A 608 37.80 -2.32 10.80
N THR A 609 37.91 -1.18 11.50
CA THR A 609 38.29 -1.16 12.91
C THR A 609 37.17 -1.74 13.76
N SER A 610 37.32 -3.03 14.07
CA SER A 610 36.41 -3.88 14.84
C SER A 610 35.72 -3.20 16.03
N SER A 611 34.47 -3.61 16.28
CA SER A 611 33.54 -3.20 17.35
C SER A 611 32.94 -1.80 17.29
N ASP A 612 33.38 -0.90 16.40
CA ASP A 612 32.97 0.51 16.44
C ASP A 612 32.16 0.95 15.20
N HIS A 613 30.91 0.49 15.09
CA HIS A 613 29.96 0.88 14.02
C HIS A 613 29.71 2.41 13.92
N GLN A 614 30.13 3.18 14.93
CA GLN A 614 29.93 4.62 15.07
C GLN A 614 30.66 5.49 14.03
N LYS A 615 31.64 4.95 13.28
CA LYS A 615 32.58 5.75 12.46
C LYS A 615 32.46 5.64 10.93
N GLY A 616 31.54 4.83 10.39
CA GLY A 616 31.36 4.75 8.93
C GLY A 616 30.62 5.97 8.36
N ASP A 617 31.06 6.53 7.23
CA ASP A 617 30.46 7.73 6.65
C ASP A 617 29.01 7.46 6.20
N LEU A 618 28.08 8.24 6.75
CA LEU A 618 26.67 8.19 6.43
C LEU A 618 26.37 8.76 5.05
N LYS A 619 27.11 9.80 4.62
CA LYS A 619 26.89 10.44 3.31
C LYS A 619 27.30 9.54 2.16
N ALA A 620 28.41 8.81 2.30
CA ALA A 620 28.83 7.79 1.35
C ALA A 620 27.77 6.69 1.15
N ILE A 621 27.17 6.17 2.23
CA ILE A 621 26.14 5.13 2.13
C ILE A 621 24.85 5.67 1.49
N ILE A 622 24.44 6.90 1.80
CA ILE A 622 23.27 7.52 1.17
C ILE A 622 23.52 7.76 -0.33
N LYS A 623 24.68 8.32 -0.71
CA LYS A 623 25.05 8.51 -2.12
C LYS A 623 25.06 7.19 -2.89
N LEU A 624 25.57 6.11 -2.29
CA LEU A 624 25.56 4.76 -2.86
C LEU A 624 24.13 4.20 -3.04
N LEU A 625 23.20 4.51 -2.13
CA LEU A 625 21.79 4.14 -2.27
C LEU A 625 21.10 4.96 -3.37
N ASP A 626 21.36 6.26 -3.45
CA ASP A 626 20.84 7.14 -4.51
C ASP A 626 21.38 6.72 -5.89
N GLU A 627 22.66 6.31 -5.97
CA GLU A 627 23.28 5.70 -7.16
C GLU A 627 22.61 4.37 -7.53
N ILE A 628 22.41 3.46 -6.57
CA ILE A 628 21.71 2.19 -6.81
C ILE A 628 20.30 2.40 -7.36
N ASP A 629 19.57 3.41 -6.89
CA ASP A 629 18.20 3.69 -7.36
C ASP A 629 18.13 4.37 -8.74
N THR A 630 19.26 4.71 -9.37
CA THR A 630 19.33 5.08 -10.80
C THR A 630 19.80 3.96 -11.72
N LEU A 631 20.33 2.84 -11.19
CA LEU A 631 20.82 1.72 -11.98
C LEU A 631 19.68 0.78 -12.41
N VAL A 632 19.60 0.51 -13.72
CA VAL A 632 18.70 -0.51 -14.29
C VAL A 632 19.48 -1.81 -14.49
N PRO A 633 19.21 -2.90 -13.74
CA PRO A 633 19.86 -4.18 -13.96
C PRO A 633 19.45 -4.80 -15.29
N LYS A 634 20.44 -5.33 -16.02
CA LYS A 634 20.28 -6.02 -17.30
C LYS A 634 20.35 -7.54 -17.13
N THR A 635 21.19 -8.01 -16.21
CA THR A 635 21.32 -9.44 -15.88
C THR A 635 20.64 -9.80 -14.56
N GLU A 636 20.25 -11.08 -14.41
CA GLU A 636 19.72 -11.61 -13.14
C GLU A 636 20.73 -11.44 -11.99
N ASN A 637 22.03 -11.59 -12.28
CA ASN A 637 23.11 -11.41 -11.32
C ASN A 637 23.20 -9.95 -10.82
N GLU A 638 23.07 -8.96 -11.71
CA GLU A 638 22.96 -7.56 -11.31
C GLU A 638 21.70 -7.30 -10.48
N PHE A 639 20.55 -7.85 -10.87
CA PHE A 639 19.30 -7.68 -10.13
C PHE A 639 19.41 -8.25 -8.70
N LEU A 640 19.93 -9.47 -8.55
CA LEU A 640 20.16 -10.09 -7.24
C LEU A 640 21.23 -9.33 -6.43
N GLY A 641 22.32 -8.90 -7.08
CA GLY A 641 23.41 -8.14 -6.48
C GLY A 641 23.00 -6.75 -5.97
N LEU A 642 22.26 -5.98 -6.77
CA LEU A 642 21.71 -4.68 -6.39
C LEU A 642 20.77 -4.83 -5.20
N ASN A 643 19.83 -5.77 -5.25
CA ASN A 643 18.91 -6.03 -4.14
C ASN A 643 19.68 -6.43 -2.86
N TYR A 644 20.69 -7.29 -2.96
CA TYR A 644 21.55 -7.67 -1.84
C TYR A 644 22.27 -6.47 -1.20
N VAL A 645 22.97 -5.64 -2.00
CA VAL A 645 23.70 -4.50 -1.44
C VAL A 645 22.74 -3.44 -0.89
N LYS A 646 21.58 -3.24 -1.52
CA LYS A 646 20.53 -2.34 -1.03
C LYS A 646 19.99 -2.80 0.33
N GLN A 647 19.64 -4.09 0.47
CA GLN A 647 19.25 -4.69 1.75
C GLN A 647 20.32 -4.49 2.83
N LYS A 648 21.60 -4.68 2.47
CA LYS A 648 22.74 -4.56 3.39
C LYS A 648 23.00 -3.12 3.82
N ALA A 649 22.96 -2.16 2.90
CA ALA A 649 23.10 -0.74 3.19
C ALA A 649 21.99 -0.26 4.15
N SER A 650 20.75 -0.65 3.90
CA SER A 650 19.61 -0.34 4.79
C SER A 650 19.75 -0.98 6.18
N LEU A 651 20.22 -2.23 6.27
CA LEU A 651 20.54 -2.89 7.54
C LEU A 651 21.67 -2.18 8.30
N VAL A 652 22.73 -1.75 7.62
CA VAL A 652 23.85 -1.01 8.21
C VAL A 652 23.40 0.35 8.74
N LEU A 653 22.56 1.09 8.00
CA LEU A 653 21.98 2.34 8.49
C LEU A 653 21.12 2.11 9.74
N PHE A 654 20.31 1.06 9.76
CA PHE A 654 19.50 0.69 10.93
C PHE A 654 20.34 0.25 12.14
N ALA A 655 21.43 -0.50 11.93
CA ALA A 655 22.36 -0.87 12.99
C ALA A 655 23.09 0.36 13.58
N LYS A 656 23.48 1.31 12.73
CA LYS A 656 24.01 2.62 13.17
C LYS A 656 22.97 3.41 13.96
N LEU A 657 21.70 3.44 13.53
CA LEU A 657 20.61 4.15 14.19
C LEU A 657 20.37 3.65 15.63
N ILE A 658 20.35 2.32 15.83
CA ILE A 658 20.23 1.72 17.18
C ILE A 658 21.47 2.00 18.05
N SER A 659 22.64 2.17 17.43
CA SER A 659 23.91 2.44 18.10
C SER A 659 24.19 3.94 18.34
N ALA A 660 23.24 4.84 18.03
CA ALA A 660 23.47 6.29 18.01
C ALA A 660 23.03 6.98 19.32
N ASP A 661 24.02 7.40 20.12
CA ASP A 661 23.84 7.94 21.48
C ASP A 661 23.56 9.46 21.56
N LYS A 662 22.98 10.09 20.51
CA LYS A 662 22.85 11.56 20.39
C LYS A 662 21.60 12.04 19.65
N ASP A 663 20.67 12.67 20.38
CA ASP A 663 19.38 13.16 19.85
C ASP A 663 19.48 14.17 18.70
N ALA A 664 20.50 15.04 18.72
CA ALA A 664 20.57 16.23 17.85
C ALA A 664 20.66 15.95 16.34
N GLN A 665 20.94 14.71 15.92
CA GLN A 665 20.91 14.26 14.52
C GLN A 665 19.93 13.09 14.27
N MET A 666 19.26 12.62 15.33
CA MET A 666 18.40 11.43 15.31
C MET A 666 17.21 11.60 14.35
N GLY A 667 16.56 12.77 14.34
CA GLY A 667 15.33 13.01 13.57
C GLY A 667 15.46 12.89 12.06
N ASP A 668 16.60 13.27 11.47
CA ASP A 668 16.85 13.11 10.03
C ASP A 668 17.46 11.73 9.72
N MET A 669 18.28 11.19 10.62
CA MET A 669 18.74 9.79 10.53
C MET A 669 17.61 8.78 10.55
N ILE A 670 16.55 9.02 11.34
CA ILE A 670 15.31 8.21 11.33
C ILE A 670 14.69 8.22 9.94
N LYS A 671 14.46 9.39 9.32
CA LYS A 671 13.83 9.51 7.99
C LYS A 671 14.65 8.80 6.90
N LEU A 672 15.97 8.97 6.93
CA LEU A 672 16.90 8.35 5.96
C LEU A 672 16.98 6.84 6.13
N THR A 673 16.88 6.34 7.37
CA THR A 673 16.80 4.90 7.66
C THR A 673 15.43 4.34 7.25
N GLU A 674 14.35 5.09 7.45
CA GLU A 674 13.00 4.73 7.02
C GLU A 674 12.89 4.56 5.51
N THR A 675 13.38 5.54 4.73
CA THR A 675 13.39 5.44 3.26
C THR A 675 14.26 4.28 2.80
N ALA A 676 15.45 4.11 3.36
CA ALA A 676 16.34 2.99 3.04
C ALA A 676 15.68 1.63 3.36
N LEU A 677 15.04 1.45 4.52
CA LEU A 677 14.38 0.19 4.88
C LEU A 677 13.17 -0.12 3.99
N VAL A 678 12.34 0.87 3.66
CA VAL A 678 11.15 0.69 2.81
C VAL A 678 11.51 0.33 1.37
N HIS A 679 12.49 1.04 0.78
CA HIS A 679 12.95 0.79 -0.60
C HIS A 679 13.95 -0.37 -0.71
N GLY A 680 14.64 -0.74 0.37
CA GLY A 680 15.64 -1.80 0.38
C GLY A 680 15.08 -3.22 0.39
N GLY A 681 13.79 -3.41 0.70
CA GLY A 681 13.15 -4.73 0.59
C GLY A 681 13.62 -5.80 1.59
N LEU A 682 14.39 -5.43 2.60
CA LEU A 682 14.89 -6.31 3.68
C LEU A 682 13.72 -6.99 4.43
N ASP A 683 13.80 -8.31 4.61
CA ASP A 683 12.78 -9.10 5.36
C ASP A 683 12.57 -8.50 6.76
N PRO A 684 11.33 -8.12 7.13
CA PRO A 684 11.06 -7.47 8.40
C PRO A 684 11.43 -8.34 9.61
N ARG A 685 11.43 -9.68 9.49
CA ARG A 685 11.86 -10.59 10.56
C ARG A 685 13.30 -10.29 11.00
N ILE A 686 14.17 -9.84 10.11
CA ILE A 686 15.56 -9.45 10.42
C ILE A 686 15.56 -8.21 11.32
N VAL A 687 14.79 -7.18 10.96
CA VAL A 687 14.65 -5.93 11.73
C VAL A 687 14.09 -6.21 13.13
N LEU A 688 13.07 -7.07 13.21
CA LEU A 688 12.44 -7.50 14.46
C LEU A 688 13.40 -8.27 15.39
N LEU A 689 14.29 -9.11 14.84
CA LEU A 689 15.28 -9.86 15.64
C LEU A 689 16.33 -8.97 16.31
N VAL A 690 16.67 -7.81 15.72
CA VAL A 690 17.62 -6.89 16.35
C VAL A 690 16.99 -6.23 17.59
N ILE A 691 15.73 -5.80 17.50
CA ILE A 691 14.99 -5.06 18.55
C ILE A 691 14.61 -6.00 19.72
N PRO A 692 15.14 -5.83 20.95
CA PRO A 692 14.91 -6.76 22.06
C PRO A 692 13.43 -7.04 22.37
N LEU A 693 12.58 -6.00 22.34
CA LEU A 693 11.14 -6.08 22.62
C LEU A 693 10.39 -7.04 21.66
N LEU A 694 10.80 -7.08 20.39
CA LEU A 694 10.04 -7.74 19.32
C LEU A 694 10.56 -9.14 18.95
N ARG A 695 11.66 -9.58 19.58
CA ARG A 695 12.23 -10.93 19.39
C ARG A 695 11.23 -12.05 19.69
N GLU A 696 10.31 -11.84 20.63
CA GLU A 696 9.26 -12.83 20.96
C GLU A 696 8.24 -13.05 19.82
N GLU A 697 8.07 -12.08 18.91
CA GLU A 697 7.06 -12.13 17.85
C GLU A 697 7.57 -12.77 16.54
N VAL A 698 8.87 -13.08 16.45
CA VAL A 698 9.49 -13.58 15.21
C VAL A 698 9.24 -15.08 15.05
N LEU A 699 8.38 -15.42 14.09
CA LEU A 699 8.07 -16.79 13.70
C LEU A 699 9.00 -17.30 12.59
N GLN A 700 9.28 -18.60 12.62
CA GLN A 700 10.07 -19.29 11.60
C GLN A 700 9.22 -20.33 10.86
N GLY A 701 9.37 -20.37 9.53
CA GLY A 701 8.96 -21.53 8.74
C GLY A 701 9.76 -22.79 9.09
N PRO A 702 9.34 -23.97 8.61
CA PRO A 702 9.96 -25.25 8.96
C PRO A 702 11.44 -25.35 8.56
N GLN A 703 11.89 -24.58 7.56
CA GLN A 703 13.27 -24.50 7.12
C GLN A 703 14.08 -23.36 7.78
N GLY A 704 13.45 -22.55 8.65
CA GLY A 704 14.06 -21.33 9.21
C GLY A 704 14.16 -20.17 8.20
N ILE A 705 14.72 -19.05 8.64
CA ILE A 705 14.92 -17.86 7.80
C ILE A 705 16.24 -18.02 7.02
N TRP A 706 16.19 -17.87 5.69
CA TRP A 706 17.37 -17.91 4.80
C TRP A 706 17.66 -16.53 4.23
N ILE A 707 18.92 -16.11 4.26
CA ILE A 707 19.41 -14.81 3.79
C ILE A 707 20.81 -14.95 3.18
N ASN A 708 21.21 -14.02 2.31
CA ASN A 708 22.56 -13.97 1.76
C ASN A 708 23.62 -13.97 2.89
N ARG A 709 24.70 -14.75 2.73
CA ARG A 709 25.80 -14.89 3.70
C ARG A 709 26.40 -13.54 4.10
N GLY A 710 26.53 -12.61 3.14
CA GLY A 710 27.00 -11.26 3.37
C GLY A 710 26.04 -10.35 4.17
N LEU A 711 24.77 -10.73 4.33
CA LEU A 711 23.83 -10.14 5.30
C LEU A 711 23.94 -10.85 6.67
N ALA A 712 24.02 -12.19 6.69
CA ALA A 712 24.17 -12.96 7.92
C ALA A 712 25.39 -12.51 8.75
N MET A 713 26.51 -12.20 8.09
CA MET A 713 27.70 -11.60 8.70
C MET A 713 27.45 -10.29 9.47
N VAL A 714 26.40 -9.53 9.12
CA VAL A 714 25.99 -8.29 9.80
C VAL A 714 24.90 -8.57 10.85
N VAL A 715 23.95 -9.48 10.57
CA VAL A 715 22.83 -9.80 11.47
C VAL A 715 23.27 -10.63 12.68
N GLU A 716 24.07 -11.68 12.48
CA GLU A 716 24.39 -12.65 13.55
C GLU A 716 25.07 -12.01 14.78
N PRO A 717 26.02 -11.05 14.64
CA PRO A 717 26.59 -10.32 15.78
C PRO A 717 25.62 -9.38 16.50
N LEU A 718 24.67 -8.77 15.78
CA LEU A 718 23.67 -7.86 16.35
C LEU A 718 22.58 -8.62 17.14
N VAL A 719 22.24 -9.83 16.68
CA VAL A 719 21.21 -10.66 17.32
C VAL A 719 21.79 -11.50 18.47
N ASN A 720 23.03 -12.00 18.34
CA ASN A 720 23.73 -12.78 19.37
C ASN A 720 24.97 -12.03 19.91
N PRO A 721 24.81 -10.91 20.66
CA PRO A 721 25.95 -10.17 21.21
C PRO A 721 26.73 -11.03 22.20
N SER A 722 28.05 -11.11 22.01
CA SER A 722 28.96 -11.99 22.78
C SER A 722 29.26 -11.54 24.23
N GLY A 723 28.40 -10.72 24.85
CA GLY A 723 28.57 -10.18 26.20
C GLY A 723 27.37 -9.37 26.70
N ASP A 724 27.21 -9.28 28.03
CA ASP A 724 26.05 -8.70 28.73
C ASP A 724 25.88 -7.17 28.59
N ASP A 725 26.89 -6.44 28.10
CA ASP A 725 26.88 -4.98 28.13
C ASP A 725 25.90 -4.34 27.11
N LEU A 726 25.71 -4.96 25.94
CA LEU A 726 24.89 -4.37 24.86
C LEU A 726 23.38 -4.45 25.14
N THR A 727 22.91 -5.53 25.76
CA THR A 727 21.47 -5.78 26.02
C THR A 727 20.88 -4.79 27.02
N ASN A 728 21.69 -4.36 27.99
CA ASN A 728 21.31 -3.36 28.99
C ASN A 728 21.22 -1.95 28.38
N HIS A 729 22.18 -1.55 27.54
CA HIS A 729 22.16 -0.21 26.93
C HIS A 729 21.01 -0.04 25.92
N VAL A 730 20.81 -0.98 24.99
CA VAL A 730 19.76 -0.87 23.96
C VAL A 730 18.36 -0.78 24.56
N SER A 731 18.13 -1.37 25.74
CA SER A 731 16.83 -1.33 26.44
C SER A 731 16.54 0.02 27.10
N SER A 732 17.51 0.95 27.17
CA SER A 732 17.40 2.21 27.93
C SER A 732 17.29 3.48 27.06
N SER A 733 17.57 3.39 25.75
CA SER A 733 17.66 4.54 24.85
C SER A 733 16.65 4.56 23.69
N MET A 734 15.71 3.61 23.63
CA MET A 734 14.73 3.54 22.53
C MET A 734 13.72 4.69 22.56
N ASN A 735 13.99 5.71 21.75
CA ASN A 735 13.14 6.87 21.53
C ASN A 735 11.82 6.48 20.83
N VAL A 736 10.69 7.07 21.24
CA VAL A 736 9.35 6.84 20.64
C VAL A 736 9.36 7.00 19.11
N HIS A 737 10.14 7.93 18.56
CA HIS A 737 10.24 8.15 17.11
C HIS A 737 10.84 6.95 16.36
N LEU A 738 11.66 6.11 17.01
CA LEU A 738 12.13 4.84 16.43
C LEU A 738 10.96 3.85 16.29
N PHE A 739 10.10 3.76 17.30
CA PHE A 739 8.89 2.94 17.22
C PHE A 739 7.88 3.48 16.19
N GLU A 740 7.71 4.80 16.08
CA GLU A 740 6.88 5.42 15.03
C GLU A 740 7.43 5.17 13.61
N MET A 741 8.76 5.10 13.45
CA MET A 741 9.41 4.70 12.20
C MET A 741 9.14 3.22 11.88
N LEU A 742 9.31 2.33 12.87
CA LEU A 742 9.08 0.90 12.71
C LEU A 742 7.61 0.58 12.42
N VAL A 743 6.65 1.26 13.07
CA VAL A 743 5.22 1.18 12.76
C VAL A 743 4.96 1.52 11.28
N ARG A 744 5.56 2.60 10.76
CA ARG A 744 5.41 2.99 9.34
C ARG A 744 6.05 2.00 8.37
N TYR A 745 7.23 1.48 8.70
CA TYR A 745 7.90 0.42 7.93
C TYR A 745 7.08 -0.89 7.91
N LEU A 746 6.58 -1.36 9.06
CA LEU A 746 5.74 -2.56 9.15
C LEU A 746 4.38 -2.38 8.44
N LEU A 747 3.76 -1.21 8.52
CA LEU A 747 2.58 -0.85 7.72
C LEU A 747 2.86 -0.77 6.22
N SER A 748 4.10 -0.47 5.81
CA SER A 748 4.52 -0.57 4.39
C SER A 748 4.62 -2.04 3.95
N TRP A 749 5.10 -2.92 4.83
CA TRP A 749 5.15 -4.36 4.59
C TRP A 749 3.77 -5.00 4.57
N GLN A 750 2.86 -4.63 5.46
CA GLN A 750 1.50 -5.20 5.52
C GLN A 750 0.73 -5.02 4.19
N LYS A 751 1.06 -3.99 3.39
CA LYS A 751 0.53 -3.74 2.04
C LYS A 751 1.09 -4.69 0.97
N LYS A 752 2.24 -5.34 1.21
CA LYS A 752 2.88 -6.33 0.32
C LYS A 752 2.32 -7.76 0.49
N ARG A 753 1.23 -7.96 1.26
CA ARG A 753 0.57 -9.27 1.39
C ARG A 753 -0.07 -9.67 0.06
N GLY A 754 0.09 -10.92 -0.35
CA GLY A 754 -0.28 -11.44 -1.66
C GLY A 754 0.74 -11.19 -2.78
N TYR A 755 1.93 -10.66 -2.50
CA TYR A 755 3.02 -10.56 -3.47
C TYR A 755 3.81 -11.87 -3.50
N GLY A 756 3.84 -12.56 -4.65
CA GLY A 756 4.49 -13.86 -4.82
C GLY A 756 6.02 -13.88 -4.64
N SER A 757 6.66 -12.73 -4.44
CA SER A 757 8.08 -12.61 -4.10
C SER A 757 8.38 -12.75 -2.60
N VAL A 758 7.35 -12.88 -1.74
CA VAL A 758 7.52 -13.07 -0.29
C VAL A 758 7.50 -14.55 0.05
N THR A 759 8.66 -15.13 0.32
CA THR A 759 8.79 -16.49 0.87
C THR A 759 8.23 -16.55 2.31
N ASP A 760 7.76 -17.72 2.76
CA ASP A 760 7.17 -17.89 4.10
C ASP A 760 6.00 -16.91 4.40
N GLU A 761 5.14 -16.59 3.43
CA GLU A 761 4.14 -15.49 3.53
C GLU A 761 3.41 -15.43 4.88
N SER A 762 2.88 -16.56 5.37
CA SER A 762 2.22 -16.64 6.67
C SER A 762 3.15 -16.23 7.82
N TYR A 763 4.29 -16.89 7.98
CA TYR A 763 5.24 -16.62 9.07
C TYR A 763 5.81 -15.20 9.03
N VAL A 764 6.04 -14.65 7.83
CA VAL A 764 6.43 -13.23 7.65
C VAL A 764 5.33 -12.31 8.16
N PHE A 765 4.10 -12.47 7.68
CA PHE A 765 3.03 -11.51 7.98
C PHE A 765 2.37 -11.71 9.35
N ASP A 766 2.36 -12.91 9.90
CA ASP A 766 2.00 -13.16 11.30
C ASP A 766 2.98 -12.46 12.25
N SER A 767 4.30 -12.53 11.97
CA SER A 767 5.33 -11.80 12.73
C SER A 767 5.17 -10.29 12.60
N VAL A 768 4.89 -9.78 11.39
CA VAL A 768 4.64 -8.35 11.14
C VAL A 768 3.39 -7.86 11.86
N ASP A 769 2.27 -8.59 11.79
CA ASP A 769 1.02 -8.21 12.45
C ASP A 769 1.19 -8.23 13.99
N ALA A 770 1.83 -9.27 14.55
CA ALA A 770 2.09 -9.39 15.99
C ALA A 770 3.06 -8.31 16.50
N ALA A 771 4.17 -8.06 15.81
CA ALA A 771 5.12 -7.01 16.20
C ALA A 771 4.54 -5.60 16.04
N LEU A 772 3.71 -5.36 15.03
CA LEU A 772 3.00 -4.09 14.87
C LEU A 772 2.00 -3.85 16.00
N LEU A 773 1.29 -4.91 16.44
CA LEU A 773 0.42 -4.85 17.62
C LEU A 773 1.24 -4.58 18.90
N HIS A 774 2.34 -5.30 19.12
CA HIS A 774 3.22 -5.13 20.27
C HIS A 774 3.78 -3.70 20.35
N LEU A 775 4.27 -3.14 19.24
CA LEU A 775 4.73 -1.74 19.16
C LEU A 775 3.63 -0.73 19.47
N LEU A 776 2.43 -0.88 18.89
CA LEU A 776 1.31 0.04 19.14
C LEU A 776 0.81 -0.01 20.59
N LEU A 777 0.92 -1.16 21.26
CA LEU A 777 0.60 -1.32 22.68
C LEU A 777 1.68 -0.70 23.59
N GLU A 778 2.96 -0.81 23.23
CA GLU A 778 4.05 -0.18 23.99
C GLU A 778 3.99 1.36 23.90
N ILE A 779 3.75 1.91 22.70
CA ILE A 779 3.63 3.38 22.51
C ILE A 779 2.40 3.93 23.27
N ASP A 780 1.28 3.20 23.30
CA ASP A 780 0.06 3.61 24.02
C ASP A 780 0.14 3.41 25.55
N GLY A 781 0.96 2.46 26.02
CA GLY A 781 1.14 2.15 27.43
C GLY A 781 2.23 2.94 28.16
N GLY A 782 3.19 3.53 27.44
CA GLY A 782 4.33 4.24 28.03
C GLY A 782 4.02 5.62 28.62
N GLU A 783 4.74 6.00 29.69
CA GLU A 783 4.59 7.31 30.36
C GLU A 783 4.95 8.52 29.47
N PHE A 784 5.57 8.27 28.31
CA PHE A 784 5.93 9.26 27.29
C PHE A 784 4.75 10.09 26.76
N LEU A 785 3.51 9.59 26.86
CA LEU A 785 2.30 10.31 26.43
C LEU A 785 1.85 11.44 27.39
N SER A 786 2.62 11.73 28.45
CA SER A 786 2.27 12.73 29.47
C SER A 786 2.36 14.20 29.01
N THR A 787 2.93 14.50 27.84
CA THR A 787 3.02 15.87 27.29
C THR A 787 2.30 16.11 25.96
N ASP A 788 2.24 15.13 25.05
CA ASP A 788 1.74 15.35 23.67
C ASP A 788 0.41 14.65 23.38
N ILE A 789 -0.67 15.44 23.43
CA ILE A 789 -2.05 14.99 23.15
C ILE A 789 -2.25 14.40 21.74
N PRO A 790 -1.71 14.95 20.61
CA PRO A 790 -2.13 14.53 19.27
C PRO A 790 -1.62 13.14 18.85
N THR A 791 -0.45 12.69 19.32
CA THR A 791 0.14 11.39 18.95
C THR A 791 -0.69 10.23 19.48
N SER A 792 -1.18 10.32 20.73
CA SER A 792 -2.07 9.33 21.34
C SER A 792 -3.31 9.01 20.49
N SER A 793 -3.87 10.03 19.82
CA SER A 793 -5.05 9.91 18.94
C SER A 793 -4.73 9.13 17.67
N PHE A 794 -3.56 9.36 17.07
CA PHE A 794 -3.10 8.60 15.90
C PHE A 794 -2.83 7.13 16.24
N VAL A 795 -2.05 6.87 17.30
CA VAL A 795 -1.70 5.52 17.76
C VAL A 795 -2.96 4.70 18.08
N ARG A 796 -3.91 5.27 18.83
CA ARG A 796 -5.20 4.62 19.12
C ARG A 796 -6.05 4.42 17.86
N THR A 797 -5.99 5.32 16.89
CA THR A 797 -6.71 5.17 15.62
C THR A 797 -6.15 4.01 14.80
N GLU A 798 -4.83 3.87 14.66
CA GLU A 798 -4.21 2.75 13.94
C GLU A 798 -4.35 1.42 14.69
N LEU A 799 -4.21 1.40 16.02
CA LEU A 799 -4.44 0.21 16.85
C LEU A 799 -5.89 -0.32 16.67
N ASN A 800 -6.88 0.57 16.70
CA ASN A 800 -8.27 0.21 16.45
C ASN A 800 -8.50 -0.28 15.00
N LYS A 801 -7.90 0.35 13.99
CA LYS A 801 -7.97 -0.10 12.57
C LYS A 801 -7.34 -1.47 12.35
N LEU A 802 -6.17 -1.72 12.95
CA LEU A 802 -5.43 -2.98 12.84
C LEU A 802 -6.25 -4.14 13.40
N VAL A 803 -6.85 -3.94 14.57
CA VAL A 803 -7.65 -4.97 15.26
C VAL A 803 -9.01 -5.21 14.61
N ASP A 804 -9.66 -4.16 14.10
CA ASP A 804 -10.89 -4.30 13.30
C ASP A 804 -10.66 -5.14 12.02
N ASN A 805 -9.45 -5.09 11.45
CA ASN A 805 -9.06 -5.77 10.20
C ASN A 805 -8.03 -6.90 10.43
N TRP A 806 -7.99 -7.50 11.63
CA TRP A 806 -6.93 -8.43 12.02
C TRP A 806 -6.83 -9.67 11.11
N LYS A 807 -5.62 -9.94 10.60
CA LYS A 807 -5.33 -11.05 9.66
C LYS A 807 -4.30 -12.07 10.16
N GLY A 808 -3.44 -11.71 11.12
CA GLY A 808 -2.41 -12.62 11.65
C GLY A 808 -2.94 -13.63 12.67
N ASP A 809 -2.03 -14.32 13.38
CA ASP A 809 -2.41 -15.20 14.49
C ASP A 809 -3.29 -14.48 15.51
N PHE A 810 -4.39 -15.14 15.85
CA PHE A 810 -5.42 -14.64 16.75
C PHE A 810 -5.09 -14.93 18.21
N ASN A 811 -4.38 -16.02 18.48
CA ASN A 811 -4.04 -16.42 19.84
C ASN A 811 -2.99 -15.47 20.43
N ARG A 812 -1.90 -15.21 19.70
CA ARG A 812 -0.88 -14.22 20.10
C ARG A 812 -1.47 -12.81 20.25
N ALA A 813 -2.43 -12.42 19.41
CA ALA A 813 -3.13 -11.14 19.56
C ALA A 813 -3.94 -11.05 20.86
N ILE A 814 -4.57 -12.14 21.31
CA ILE A 814 -5.23 -12.20 22.63
C ILE A 814 -4.19 -12.14 23.75
N GLU A 815 -3.10 -12.93 23.68
CA GLU A 815 -2.02 -12.92 24.66
C GLU A 815 -1.46 -11.50 24.89
N LEU A 816 -1.16 -10.77 23.80
CA LEU A 816 -0.65 -9.40 23.88
C LEU A 816 -1.69 -8.43 24.47
N LEU A 817 -2.95 -8.49 24.03
CA LEU A 817 -3.99 -7.59 24.53
C LEU A 817 -4.36 -7.83 25.99
N GLU A 818 -4.24 -9.07 26.50
CA GLU A 818 -4.38 -9.37 27.92
C GLU A 818 -3.12 -9.02 28.73
N ARG A 819 -1.91 -9.25 28.20
CA ARG A 819 -0.62 -8.82 28.81
C ARG A 819 -0.60 -7.31 29.06
N TYR A 820 -1.05 -6.52 28.09
CA TYR A 820 -1.16 -5.05 28.18
C TYR A 820 -2.48 -4.54 28.78
N ARG A 821 -3.39 -5.44 29.19
CA ARG A 821 -4.71 -5.10 29.78
C ARG A 821 -5.53 -4.08 28.96
N ARG A 822 -5.50 -4.19 27.64
CA ARG A 822 -6.27 -3.37 26.68
C ARG A 822 -7.58 -4.08 26.33
N LEU A 823 -8.39 -4.35 27.36
CA LEU A 823 -9.65 -5.10 27.30
C LEU A 823 -10.68 -4.51 26.31
N PHE A 824 -10.75 -3.19 26.17
CA PHE A 824 -11.64 -2.59 25.18
C PHE A 824 -11.22 -2.95 23.74
N VAL A 825 -9.92 -2.93 23.45
CA VAL A 825 -9.37 -3.31 22.14
C VAL A 825 -9.55 -4.82 21.90
N LEU A 826 -9.34 -5.66 22.92
CA LEU A 826 -9.67 -7.10 22.88
C LEU A 826 -11.15 -7.34 22.53
N SER A 827 -12.07 -6.51 23.05
CA SER A 827 -13.49 -6.60 22.69
C SER A 827 -13.77 -6.28 21.21
N ARG A 828 -12.89 -5.53 20.52
CA ARG A 828 -12.97 -5.29 19.07
C ARG A 828 -12.41 -6.47 18.27
N LEU A 829 -11.33 -7.09 18.74
CA LEU A 829 -10.76 -8.32 18.16
C LEU A 829 -11.80 -9.45 18.14
N TYR A 830 -12.56 -9.61 19.23
CA TYR A 830 -13.69 -10.54 19.26
C TYR A 830 -14.88 -10.10 18.38
N GLN A 831 -15.07 -8.80 18.13
CA GLN A 831 -16.13 -8.31 17.23
C GLN A 831 -15.82 -8.57 15.76
N SER A 832 -14.57 -8.40 15.30
CA SER A 832 -14.19 -8.65 13.90
C SER A 832 -14.39 -10.13 13.52
N ARG A 833 -14.03 -11.06 14.41
CA ARG A 833 -14.37 -12.51 14.28
C ARG A 833 -15.78 -12.90 14.72
N LYS A 834 -16.67 -11.93 15.03
CA LYS A 834 -18.10 -12.13 15.39
C LYS A 834 -18.34 -13.00 16.63
N MET A 835 -17.35 -13.15 17.52
CA MET A 835 -17.37 -14.00 18.73
C MET A 835 -18.17 -13.35 19.87
N SER A 836 -19.46 -13.10 19.62
CA SER A 836 -20.34 -12.26 20.46
C SER A 836 -20.33 -12.56 21.97
N LYS A 837 -20.25 -13.83 22.38
CA LYS A 837 -20.13 -14.23 23.80
C LYS A 837 -18.85 -13.70 24.44
N HIS A 838 -17.72 -13.74 23.75
CA HIS A 838 -16.43 -13.25 24.25
C HIS A 838 -16.39 -11.72 24.32
N VAL A 839 -17.02 -11.02 23.36
CA VAL A 839 -17.22 -9.55 23.41
C VAL A 839 -17.96 -9.16 24.69
N LEU A 840 -19.10 -9.81 24.96
CA LEU A 840 -19.93 -9.53 26.12
C LEU A 840 -19.26 -9.95 27.44
N MET A 841 -18.48 -11.03 27.46
CA MET A 841 -17.66 -11.42 28.60
C MET A 841 -16.56 -10.39 28.90
N THR A 842 -15.92 -9.82 27.87
CA THR A 842 -14.90 -8.78 28.04
C THR A 842 -15.50 -7.46 28.51
N TRP A 843 -16.66 -7.05 27.97
CA TRP A 843 -17.39 -5.88 28.49
C TRP A 843 -17.92 -6.09 29.91
N LYS A 844 -18.33 -7.32 30.26
CA LYS A 844 -18.69 -7.68 31.64
C LYS A 844 -17.50 -7.51 32.59
N ARG A 845 -16.30 -8.02 32.24
CA ARG A 845 -15.04 -7.81 32.98
C ARG A 845 -14.77 -6.32 33.27
N ILE A 846 -14.87 -5.47 32.25
CA ILE A 846 -14.69 -4.00 32.38
C ILE A 846 -15.77 -3.38 33.31
N ILE A 847 -17.04 -3.76 33.16
CA ILE A 847 -18.17 -3.23 33.97
C ILE A 847 -18.12 -3.71 35.43
N GLU A 848 -17.55 -4.89 35.68
CA GLU A 848 -17.37 -5.47 37.03
C GLU A 848 -16.08 -4.98 37.72
N GLY A 849 -15.23 -4.20 37.04
CA GLY A 849 -14.15 -3.42 37.64
C GLY A 849 -12.73 -3.84 37.24
N GLU A 850 -12.55 -4.70 36.24
CA GLU A 850 -11.22 -5.03 35.72
C GLU A 850 -10.61 -3.82 34.99
N MET A 851 -9.33 -3.52 35.27
CA MET A 851 -8.66 -2.33 34.76
C MET A 851 -8.34 -2.43 33.27
N ASP A 852 -9.08 -1.69 32.44
CA ASP A 852 -8.65 -1.34 31.07
C ASP A 852 -7.72 -0.12 31.10
N VAL A 853 -6.50 -0.26 30.60
CA VAL A 853 -5.48 0.81 30.62
C VAL A 853 -5.84 1.98 29.70
N GLY A 854 -6.65 1.75 28.65
CA GLY A 854 -6.96 2.77 27.65
C GLY A 854 -7.95 3.83 28.13
N GLY A 855 -8.88 3.46 29.02
CA GLY A 855 -9.91 4.36 29.55
C GLY A 855 -10.96 4.82 28.52
N GLU A 856 -10.93 4.26 27.30
CA GLU A 856 -11.79 4.66 26.17
C GLU A 856 -13.28 4.38 26.43
N LEU A 857 -13.58 3.46 27.35
CA LEU A 857 -14.94 3.00 27.66
C LEU A 857 -15.28 3.17 29.15
N THR A 858 -15.99 4.25 29.48
CA THR A 858 -16.56 4.42 30.83
C THR A 858 -17.70 3.44 31.08
N VAL A 859 -17.90 3.03 32.33
CA VAL A 859 -18.90 2.02 32.72
C VAL A 859 -20.33 2.34 32.20
N PRO A 860 -20.86 3.58 32.28
CA PRO A 860 -22.18 3.90 31.71
C PRO A 860 -22.22 3.81 30.17
N ALA A 861 -21.11 4.11 29.50
CA ALA A 861 -20.99 3.93 28.05
C ALA A 861 -20.92 2.44 27.69
N ALA A 862 -20.25 1.62 28.49
CA ALA A 862 -20.20 0.17 28.34
C ALA A 862 -21.59 -0.47 28.44
N GLU A 863 -22.39 -0.12 29.46
CA GLU A 863 -23.78 -0.60 29.61
C GLU A 863 -24.65 -0.24 28.39
N MET A 864 -24.45 0.95 27.80
CA MET A 864 -25.11 1.34 26.55
C MET A 864 -24.59 0.60 25.31
N GLN A 865 -23.29 0.26 25.24
CA GLN A 865 -22.74 -0.57 24.16
C GLN A 865 -23.25 -2.01 24.24
N VAL A 866 -23.29 -2.61 25.44
CA VAL A 866 -23.91 -3.93 25.71
C VAL A 866 -25.34 -3.96 25.15
N ARG A 867 -26.20 -3.00 25.51
CA ARG A 867 -27.58 -2.92 24.94
C ARG A 867 -27.56 -2.86 23.40
N LYS A 868 -26.78 -1.95 22.82
CA LYS A 868 -26.70 -1.74 21.35
C LYS A 868 -26.18 -2.98 20.59
N TYR A 869 -25.43 -3.86 21.25
CA TYR A 869 -24.90 -5.08 20.68
C TYR A 869 -25.87 -6.25 20.84
N LEU A 870 -26.50 -6.41 22.01
CA LEU A 870 -27.51 -7.45 22.28
C LEU A 870 -28.68 -7.41 21.28
N VAL A 871 -29.18 -6.21 20.94
CA VAL A 871 -30.23 -6.01 19.92
C VAL A 871 -29.86 -6.59 18.54
N LYS A 872 -28.56 -6.66 18.21
CA LYS A 872 -28.02 -7.14 16.92
C LYS A 872 -27.67 -8.64 16.90
N ILE A 873 -27.57 -9.28 18.07
CA ILE A 873 -27.25 -10.71 18.21
C ILE A 873 -28.45 -11.58 17.78
N ARG A 874 -28.17 -12.79 17.28
CA ARG A 874 -29.18 -13.80 16.91
C ARG A 874 -29.26 -14.99 17.87
N ASP A 875 -28.26 -15.15 18.73
CA ASP A 875 -28.20 -16.23 19.71
C ASP A 875 -29.14 -15.89 20.89
N ASN A 876 -30.13 -16.75 21.11
CA ASN A 876 -31.10 -16.59 22.17
C ASN A 876 -30.47 -16.74 23.57
N GLN A 877 -29.57 -17.72 23.77
CA GLN A 877 -29.00 -18.01 25.09
C GLN A 877 -28.11 -16.85 25.58
N VAL A 878 -27.34 -16.25 24.67
CA VAL A 878 -26.51 -15.07 24.96
C VAL A 878 -27.37 -13.84 25.26
N VAL A 879 -28.49 -13.65 24.57
CA VAL A 879 -29.44 -12.55 24.87
C VAL A 879 -30.15 -12.77 26.22
N GLU A 880 -30.53 -14.00 26.56
CA GLU A 880 -31.11 -14.34 27.86
C GLU A 880 -30.12 -14.15 29.02
N GLU A 881 -28.87 -14.62 28.88
CA GLU A 881 -27.84 -14.51 29.91
C GLU A 881 -27.45 -13.06 30.19
N TYR A 882 -26.95 -12.36 29.16
CA TYR A 882 -26.41 -11.01 29.33
C TYR A 882 -27.50 -9.93 29.40
N GLY A 883 -28.69 -10.19 28.82
CA GLY A 883 -29.86 -9.33 29.00
C GLY A 883 -30.40 -9.36 30.43
N CYS A 884 -30.45 -10.54 31.07
CA CYS A 884 -30.82 -10.64 32.48
C CYS A 884 -29.76 -10.01 33.41
N TRP A 885 -28.46 -10.22 33.13
CA TRP A 885 -27.37 -9.58 33.89
C TRP A 885 -27.44 -8.04 33.78
N LEU A 886 -27.64 -7.49 32.57
CA LEU A 886 -27.81 -6.04 32.39
C LEU A 886 -29.07 -5.53 33.10
N ALA A 887 -30.17 -6.30 33.10
CA ALA A 887 -31.40 -5.93 33.82
C ALA A 887 -31.24 -5.98 35.35
N ALA A 888 -30.45 -6.91 35.89
CA ALA A 888 -30.15 -7.00 37.32
C ALA A 888 -29.33 -5.80 37.83
N ARG A 889 -28.40 -5.28 37.01
CA ARG A 889 -27.55 -4.14 37.33
C ARG A 889 -28.22 -2.79 37.01
N ASN A 890 -28.82 -2.66 35.84
CA ASN A 890 -29.48 -1.45 35.35
C ASN A 890 -30.82 -1.80 34.69
N PRO A 891 -31.91 -1.93 35.47
CA PRO A 891 -33.23 -2.31 34.97
C PRO A 891 -33.66 -1.46 33.77
N SER A 892 -33.43 -0.15 33.83
CA SER A 892 -33.86 0.83 32.83
C SER A 892 -33.20 0.66 31.45
N LEU A 893 -32.06 -0.04 31.36
CA LEU A 893 -31.36 -0.37 30.12
C LEU A 893 -31.57 -1.82 29.71
N GLY A 894 -31.54 -2.77 30.66
CA GLY A 894 -31.75 -4.20 30.36
C GLY A 894 -33.14 -4.49 29.79
N ILE A 895 -34.18 -3.83 30.31
CA ILE A 895 -35.55 -3.93 29.78
C ILE A 895 -35.64 -3.47 28.32
N LYS A 896 -34.85 -2.46 27.94
CA LYS A 896 -34.76 -1.95 26.56
C LYS A 896 -33.92 -2.85 25.63
N VAL A 897 -33.56 -4.06 26.07
CA VAL A 897 -33.14 -5.17 25.19
C VAL A 897 -34.36 -5.99 24.78
N PHE A 898 -35.18 -6.41 25.76
CA PHE A 898 -36.35 -7.27 25.54
C PHE A 898 -37.59 -6.54 25.00
N ALA A 899 -37.68 -5.22 25.22
CA ALA A 899 -38.82 -4.39 24.80
C ALA A 899 -38.73 -3.83 23.37
N ASP A 900 -37.54 -3.88 22.77
CA ASP A 900 -37.19 -3.15 21.54
C ASP A 900 -37.60 -3.94 20.29
N ASP A 901 -38.50 -3.40 19.46
CA ASP A 901 -39.02 -4.09 18.28
C ASP A 901 -37.96 -4.32 17.18
N THR A 902 -36.81 -3.64 17.27
CA THR A 902 -35.65 -3.82 16.39
C THR A 902 -34.75 -4.99 16.79
N SER A 903 -35.01 -5.62 17.94
CA SER A 903 -34.31 -6.84 18.37
C SER A 903 -34.50 -7.98 17.39
N ARG A 904 -33.40 -8.69 17.09
CA ARG A 904 -33.39 -9.88 16.23
C ARG A 904 -33.88 -11.15 16.93
N VAL A 905 -33.78 -11.19 18.26
CA VAL A 905 -34.31 -12.26 19.11
C VAL A 905 -35.58 -11.72 19.78
N LYS A 906 -36.74 -12.23 19.37
CA LYS A 906 -38.04 -11.86 19.95
C LYS A 906 -38.50 -12.96 20.90
N LEU A 907 -38.23 -12.74 22.19
CA LEU A 907 -38.69 -13.61 23.27
C LEU A 907 -40.17 -13.34 23.57
N ASP A 908 -40.88 -14.39 23.99
CA ASP A 908 -42.26 -14.24 24.49
C ASP A 908 -42.27 -13.46 25.82
N PRO A 909 -43.17 -12.49 26.02
CA PRO A 909 -43.19 -11.68 27.25
C PRO A 909 -43.41 -12.48 28.53
N GLY A 910 -44.16 -13.59 28.50
CA GLY A 910 -44.34 -14.47 29.65
C GLY A 910 -43.05 -15.20 30.02
N GLN A 911 -42.32 -15.69 29.01
CA GLN A 911 -40.98 -16.27 29.20
C GLN A 911 -39.98 -15.23 29.75
N VAL A 912 -40.02 -13.97 29.28
CA VAL A 912 -39.19 -12.90 29.83
C VAL A 912 -39.56 -12.59 31.28
N VAL A 913 -40.85 -12.52 31.62
CA VAL A 913 -41.29 -12.33 33.02
C VAL A 913 -40.79 -13.46 33.93
N PHE A 914 -40.83 -14.73 33.48
CA PHE A 914 -40.27 -15.85 34.23
C PHE A 914 -38.76 -15.72 34.46
N MET A 915 -37.99 -15.39 33.42
CA MET A 915 -36.53 -15.22 33.52
C MET A 915 -36.13 -14.03 34.39
N LEU A 916 -36.84 -12.90 34.30
CA LEU A 916 -36.61 -11.74 35.16
C LEU A 916 -36.99 -12.04 36.62
N LYS A 917 -38.10 -12.75 36.88
CA LYS A 917 -38.47 -13.21 38.24
C LYS A 917 -37.38 -14.10 38.85
N ALA A 918 -36.68 -14.91 38.05
CA ALA A 918 -35.60 -15.78 38.52
C ALA A 918 -34.21 -15.11 38.65
N LYS A 919 -33.84 -14.18 37.75
CA LYS A 919 -32.48 -13.62 37.65
C LYS A 919 -32.34 -12.13 37.99
N ALA A 920 -33.43 -11.35 37.93
CA ALA A 920 -33.40 -9.89 38.03
C ALA A 920 -34.73 -9.33 38.60
N PRO A 921 -35.12 -9.68 39.85
CA PRO A 921 -36.45 -9.39 40.39
C PRO A 921 -36.82 -7.90 40.35
N GLY A 922 -35.88 -7.00 40.65
CA GLY A 922 -36.11 -5.54 40.58
C GLY A 922 -36.40 -4.99 39.17
N ALA A 923 -36.12 -5.75 38.11
CA ALA A 923 -36.50 -5.40 36.74
C ALA A 923 -37.89 -5.89 36.33
N VAL A 924 -38.50 -6.82 37.09
CA VAL A 924 -39.84 -7.36 36.77
C VAL A 924 -40.88 -6.25 36.77
N GLN A 925 -40.86 -5.38 37.79
CA GLN A 925 -41.76 -4.22 37.89
C GLN A 925 -41.74 -3.36 36.63
N VAL A 926 -40.54 -2.87 36.25
CA VAL A 926 -40.39 -1.92 35.15
C VAL A 926 -40.64 -2.59 33.79
N TYR A 927 -40.47 -3.92 33.68
CA TYR A 927 -40.87 -4.68 32.49
C TYR A 927 -42.40 -4.78 32.38
N LEU A 928 -43.09 -5.13 33.47
CA LEU A 928 -44.55 -5.15 33.53
C LEU A 928 -45.16 -3.76 33.28
N GLU A 929 -44.60 -2.69 33.87
CA GLU A 929 -44.97 -1.30 33.54
C GLU A 929 -44.81 -1.01 32.04
N HIS A 930 -43.76 -1.52 31.38
CA HIS A 930 -43.58 -1.36 29.94
C HIS A 930 -44.60 -2.15 29.11
N LEU A 931 -44.89 -3.41 29.47
CA LEU A 931 -45.91 -4.22 28.79
C LEU A 931 -47.30 -3.58 28.90
N VAL A 932 -47.68 -3.13 30.10
CA VAL A 932 -48.99 -2.51 30.37
C VAL A 932 -49.07 -1.11 29.75
N PHE A 933 -48.16 -0.19 30.08
CA PHE A 933 -48.30 1.22 29.68
C PHE A 933 -47.75 1.53 28.28
N VAL A 934 -46.71 0.85 27.80
CA VAL A 934 -46.12 1.14 26.48
C VAL A 934 -46.72 0.25 25.40
N LYS A 935 -46.81 -1.07 25.63
CA LYS A 935 -47.34 -2.05 24.65
C LYS A 935 -48.87 -2.26 24.72
N ASN A 936 -49.57 -1.78 25.77
CA ASN A 936 -51.01 -1.98 26.01
C ASN A 936 -51.44 -3.45 26.18
N TYR A 937 -50.57 -4.32 26.70
CA TYR A 937 -50.91 -5.73 26.93
C TYR A 937 -51.71 -5.88 28.25
N SER A 938 -53.03 -5.79 28.14
CA SER A 938 -53.98 -5.89 29.26
C SER A 938 -53.85 -7.17 30.09
N GLN A 939 -53.39 -8.27 29.49
CA GLN A 939 -53.15 -9.55 30.15
C GLN A 939 -52.20 -9.46 31.36
N TYR A 940 -51.25 -8.52 31.34
CA TYR A 940 -50.26 -8.34 32.41
C TYR A 940 -50.67 -7.30 33.46
N VAL A 941 -51.91 -6.78 33.41
CA VAL A 941 -52.42 -5.80 34.38
C VAL A 941 -52.64 -6.45 35.75
N ASP A 942 -53.24 -7.65 35.80
CA ASP A 942 -53.39 -8.41 37.05
C ASP A 942 -52.02 -8.83 37.64
N ASP A 943 -51.03 -9.14 36.80
CA ASP A 943 -49.63 -9.39 37.23
C ASP A 943 -48.98 -8.14 37.85
N LEU A 944 -49.15 -6.96 37.23
CA LEU A 944 -48.59 -5.68 37.70
C LEU A 944 -49.27 -5.21 39.00
N ILE A 945 -50.60 -5.29 39.06
CA ILE A 945 -51.37 -5.04 40.28
C ILE A 945 -50.97 -6.03 41.37
N GLY A 946 -50.82 -7.32 41.03
CA GLY A 946 -50.31 -8.37 41.91
C GLY A 946 -48.97 -7.98 42.51
N TYR A 947 -47.97 -7.70 41.69
CA TYR A 947 -46.62 -7.30 42.14
C TYR A 947 -46.63 -6.09 43.10
N TYR A 948 -47.44 -5.05 42.80
CA TYR A 948 -47.55 -3.90 43.71
C TYR A 948 -48.28 -4.24 45.01
N LEU A 949 -49.32 -5.08 44.97
CA LEU A 949 -49.98 -5.61 46.17
C LEU A 949 -49.02 -6.46 47.00
N ASP A 950 -48.23 -7.36 46.39
CA ASP A 950 -47.21 -8.15 47.08
C ASP A 950 -46.18 -7.23 47.76
N THR A 951 -45.70 -6.20 47.06
CA THR A 951 -44.73 -5.23 47.60
C THR A 951 -45.29 -4.41 48.76
N VAL A 952 -46.56 -4.02 48.73
CA VAL A 952 -47.21 -3.24 49.81
C VAL A 952 -47.63 -4.15 50.96
N LEU A 953 -48.30 -5.27 50.69
CA LEU A 953 -48.83 -6.17 51.71
C LEU A 953 -47.72 -6.83 52.53
N THR A 954 -46.62 -7.29 51.91
CA THR A 954 -45.49 -7.87 52.68
C THR A 954 -44.85 -6.87 53.64
N VAL A 955 -44.76 -5.59 53.26
CA VAL A 955 -44.27 -4.53 54.15
C VAL A 955 -45.28 -4.21 55.25
N LEU A 956 -46.59 -4.20 54.97
CA LEU A 956 -47.60 -4.00 56.01
C LEU A 956 -47.72 -5.19 56.96
N GLU A 957 -47.58 -6.42 56.48
CA GLU A 957 -47.52 -7.63 57.31
C GLU A 957 -46.34 -7.58 58.29
N THR A 958 -45.15 -7.21 57.81
CA THR A 958 -43.90 -7.24 58.60
C THR A 958 -43.61 -5.98 59.42
N SER A 959 -44.01 -4.79 58.96
CA SER A 959 -43.64 -3.50 59.57
C SER A 959 -44.81 -2.81 60.28
N VAL A 960 -44.69 -2.70 61.60
CA VAL A 960 -45.64 -1.91 62.43
C VAL A 960 -45.44 -0.41 62.17
N GLN A 961 -44.20 0.03 61.89
CA GLN A 961 -43.88 1.40 61.53
C GLN A 961 -44.57 1.82 60.23
N ALA A 962 -44.67 0.93 59.24
CA ALA A 962 -45.36 1.22 57.98
C ALA A 962 -46.87 1.47 58.20
N ARG A 963 -47.53 0.67 59.05
CA ARG A 963 -48.94 0.90 59.44
C ARG A 963 -49.12 2.20 60.21
N ALA A 964 -48.19 2.54 61.10
CA ALA A 964 -48.20 3.82 61.81
C ALA A 964 -48.07 5.01 60.84
N SER A 965 -47.16 4.93 59.87
CA SER A 965 -46.99 5.94 58.81
C SER A 965 -48.25 6.11 57.93
N LEU A 966 -48.95 5.00 57.59
CA LEU A 966 -50.25 5.08 56.92
C LEU A 966 -51.29 5.81 57.79
N ALA A 967 -51.45 5.41 59.05
CA ALA A 967 -52.40 6.01 59.99
C ALA A 967 -52.12 7.52 60.21
N GLU A 968 -50.84 7.88 60.34
CA GLU A 968 -50.37 9.26 60.41
C GLU A 968 -50.79 10.05 59.16
N SER A 969 -50.54 9.52 57.95
CA SER A 969 -50.93 10.19 56.70
C SER A 969 -52.43 10.52 56.61
N TYR A 970 -53.30 9.62 57.10
CA TYR A 970 -54.74 9.87 57.17
C TYR A 970 -55.08 10.91 58.23
N SER A 971 -54.43 10.87 59.40
CA SER A 971 -54.66 11.85 60.48
C SER A 971 -54.28 13.27 60.06
N THR A 972 -53.14 13.44 59.42
CA THR A 972 -52.67 14.72 58.86
C THR A 972 -53.61 15.24 57.78
N TYR A 973 -54.09 14.37 56.89
CA TYR A 973 -55.05 14.74 55.85
C TYR A 973 -56.45 15.11 56.41
N ARG A 974 -56.92 14.38 57.43
CA ARG A 974 -58.16 14.74 58.16
C ARG A 974 -58.05 16.13 58.78
N ALA A 975 -56.90 16.47 59.36
CA ALA A 975 -56.63 17.74 60.05
C ALA A 975 -56.48 18.98 59.13
N LEU A 976 -56.37 18.81 57.80
CA LEU A 976 -56.38 19.93 56.85
C LEU A 976 -57.71 20.71 56.90
N ARG A 977 -57.67 22.01 56.63
CA ARG A 977 -58.87 22.85 56.49
C ARG A 977 -59.32 22.96 55.02
N PRO A 978 -60.62 23.19 54.74
CA PRO A 978 -61.09 23.40 53.37
C PRO A 978 -60.50 24.67 52.72
N PRO A 979 -60.33 24.70 51.37
CA PRO A 979 -60.60 23.61 50.43
C PRO A 979 -59.49 22.55 50.45
N LYS A 980 -59.84 21.27 50.62
CA LYS A 980 -58.87 20.17 50.60
C LYS A 980 -58.52 19.76 49.15
N PRO A 981 -57.23 19.52 48.82
CA PRO A 981 -56.89 18.71 47.64
C PRO A 981 -57.40 17.27 47.85
N SER A 982 -57.54 16.48 46.79
CA SER A 982 -57.87 15.06 46.94
C SER A 982 -56.75 14.31 47.66
N TYR A 983 -57.07 13.24 48.40
CA TYR A 983 -56.06 12.46 49.14
C TYR A 983 -54.94 11.90 48.23
N LEU A 984 -55.25 11.53 46.98
CA LEU A 984 -54.24 11.12 45.99
C LEU A 984 -53.27 12.27 45.65
N GLY A 985 -53.79 13.48 45.43
CA GLY A 985 -52.97 14.68 45.21
C GLY A 985 -52.09 14.98 46.42
N PHE A 986 -52.67 14.96 47.63
CA PHE A 986 -51.96 15.17 48.89
C PHE A 986 -50.80 14.16 49.07
N ILE A 987 -51.02 12.86 48.88
CA ILE A 987 -49.93 11.87 48.93
C ILE A 987 -48.88 12.17 47.85
N SER A 988 -49.29 12.55 46.63
CA SER A 988 -48.33 12.75 45.53
C SER A 988 -47.30 13.86 45.76
N GLU A 989 -47.60 14.79 46.68
CA GLU A 989 -46.69 15.86 47.10
C GLU A 989 -45.97 15.55 48.44
N ASN A 990 -46.53 14.65 49.28
CA ASN A 990 -46.09 14.43 50.67
C ASN A 990 -45.66 12.98 50.98
N ALA A 991 -45.54 12.10 49.98
CA ALA A 991 -45.14 10.71 50.18
C ALA A 991 -43.68 10.58 50.65
N PRO A 992 -43.38 9.73 51.66
CA PRO A 992 -42.01 9.34 51.99
C PRO A 992 -41.28 8.71 50.78
N PRO A 993 -39.94 8.86 50.69
CA PRO A 993 -39.15 8.34 49.57
C PRO A 993 -38.99 6.80 49.57
N GLU A 994 -39.71 6.08 50.43
CA GLU A 994 -39.62 4.62 50.58
C GLU A 994 -40.26 3.87 49.40
N HIS A 995 -39.62 2.79 48.96
CA HIS A 995 -40.03 2.06 47.74
C HIS A 995 -41.47 1.53 47.79
N TRP A 996 -41.95 1.08 48.95
CA TRP A 996 -43.32 0.59 49.10
C TRP A 996 -44.35 1.73 49.09
N TRP A 997 -44.02 2.93 49.58
CA TRP A 997 -44.85 4.14 49.47
C TRP A 997 -44.99 4.57 48.01
N GLN A 998 -43.90 4.54 47.24
CA GLN A 998 -43.92 4.79 45.79
C GLN A 998 -44.75 3.72 45.06
N SER A 999 -44.58 2.44 45.42
CA SER A 999 -45.37 1.31 44.90
C SER A 999 -46.86 1.47 45.19
N ARG A 1000 -47.22 1.90 46.41
CA ARG A 1000 -48.60 2.22 46.83
C ARG A 1000 -49.19 3.35 45.99
N LEU A 1001 -48.44 4.43 45.76
CA LEU A 1001 -48.89 5.54 44.92
C LEU A 1001 -49.11 5.10 43.46
N ARG A 1002 -48.24 4.24 42.91
CA ARG A 1002 -48.46 3.64 41.59
C ARG A 1002 -49.67 2.70 41.54
N LEU A 1003 -49.88 1.90 42.57
CA LEU A 1003 -51.09 1.09 42.72
C LEU A 1003 -52.36 1.95 42.75
N LEU A 1004 -52.38 3.05 43.53
CA LEU A 1004 -53.52 3.97 43.58
C LEU A 1004 -53.82 4.64 42.23
N GLN A 1005 -52.79 5.08 41.49
CA GLN A 1005 -52.93 5.61 40.13
C GLN A 1005 -53.45 4.56 39.13
N LEU A 1006 -52.99 3.31 39.27
CA LEU A 1006 -53.39 2.19 38.41
C LEU A 1006 -54.84 1.74 38.67
N LEU A 1007 -55.24 1.64 39.94
CA LEU A 1007 -56.61 1.28 40.35
C LEU A 1007 -57.62 2.40 40.03
N GLY A 1008 -57.22 3.66 40.20
CA GLY A 1008 -58.04 4.86 39.99
C GLY A 1008 -58.09 5.38 38.55
N GLY A 1009 -57.40 4.75 37.60
CA GLY A 1009 -57.41 5.11 36.18
C GLY A 1009 -56.48 6.26 35.76
N GLU A 1010 -55.90 7.01 36.69
CA GLU A 1010 -54.97 8.13 36.41
C GLU A 1010 -53.54 7.65 36.04
N SER A 1011 -53.44 6.82 34.99
CA SER A 1011 -52.19 6.19 34.56
C SER A 1011 -51.20 7.15 33.89
N ARG A 1012 -50.38 7.83 34.69
CA ARG A 1012 -49.18 8.59 34.24
C ARG A 1012 -47.91 7.73 34.31
N SER A 1013 -47.58 7.04 33.22
CA SER A 1013 -46.33 6.27 33.10
C SER A 1013 -45.08 7.16 33.16
N GLN A 1014 -43.95 6.62 33.63
CA GLN A 1014 -42.63 7.26 33.53
C GLN A 1014 -42.18 7.47 32.06
N PHE A 1015 -42.77 6.73 31.12
CA PHE A 1015 -42.35 6.71 29.72
C PHE A 1015 -43.23 7.57 28.79
N THR A 1016 -44.39 8.06 29.23
CA THR A 1016 -45.33 8.81 28.39
C THR A 1016 -46.08 9.90 29.16
N SER A 1017 -46.01 11.15 28.68
CA SER A 1017 -46.71 12.31 29.26
C SER A 1017 -48.19 12.42 28.87
N THR A 1018 -48.70 11.54 28.01
CA THR A 1018 -50.10 11.53 27.57
C THR A 1018 -50.97 10.60 28.42
N PRO A 1019 -52.03 11.10 29.09
CA PRO A 1019 -53.02 10.23 29.74
C PRO A 1019 -53.82 9.48 28.67
N ARG A 1020 -54.14 8.20 28.90
CA ARG A 1020 -54.96 7.38 27.99
C ARG A 1020 -56.35 7.11 28.60
N PRO A 1021 -57.43 7.10 27.80
CA PRO A 1021 -58.80 7.06 28.31
C PRO A 1021 -59.37 5.63 28.46
N HIS A 1022 -58.53 4.60 28.51
CA HIS A 1022 -58.99 3.21 28.59
C HIS A 1022 -59.01 2.71 30.03
N ASP A 1023 -60.22 2.39 30.47
CA ASP A 1023 -60.50 1.76 31.75
C ASP A 1023 -59.87 0.35 31.77
N LEU A 1024 -58.89 0.14 32.65
CA LEU A 1024 -58.10 -1.09 32.65
C LEU A 1024 -58.92 -2.27 33.19
N ALA A 1025 -59.07 -3.31 32.37
CA ALA A 1025 -59.73 -4.55 32.79
C ALA A 1025 -58.80 -5.34 33.73
N TYR A 1026 -59.16 -5.40 35.02
CA TYR A 1026 -58.48 -6.21 36.04
C TYR A 1026 -59.49 -6.90 36.96
N SER A 1027 -59.03 -7.95 37.64
CA SER A 1027 -59.89 -8.84 38.44
C SER A 1027 -60.23 -8.28 39.83
N ILE A 1028 -61.06 -7.23 39.87
CA ILE A 1028 -61.53 -6.54 41.11
C ILE A 1028 -61.81 -7.49 42.31
N PRO A 1029 -62.48 -8.66 42.15
CA PRO A 1029 -62.74 -9.57 43.27
C PRO A 1029 -61.47 -10.20 43.89
N THR A 1030 -60.41 -10.45 43.11
CA THR A 1030 -59.16 -11.05 43.62
C THR A 1030 -58.37 -10.01 44.43
N VAL A 1031 -58.29 -8.78 43.92
CA VAL A 1031 -57.66 -7.63 44.57
C VAL A 1031 -58.37 -7.32 45.90
N LEU A 1032 -59.71 -7.28 45.91
CA LEU A 1032 -60.48 -7.09 47.13
C LEU A 1032 -60.29 -8.23 48.14
N ALA A 1033 -60.18 -9.49 47.70
CA ALA A 1033 -59.89 -10.61 48.58
C ALA A 1033 -58.51 -10.49 49.24
N ARG A 1034 -57.50 -10.02 48.50
CA ARG A 1034 -56.13 -9.76 49.03
C ARG A 1034 -56.08 -8.57 49.99
N ILE A 1035 -56.82 -7.50 49.73
CA ILE A 1035 -56.84 -6.29 50.57
C ILE A 1035 -57.69 -6.47 51.84
N LYS A 1036 -58.62 -7.43 51.87
CA LYS A 1036 -59.56 -7.66 52.99
C LYS A 1036 -58.95 -7.62 54.41
N PRO A 1037 -57.75 -8.16 54.70
CA PRO A 1037 -57.15 -8.07 56.03
C PRO A 1037 -56.74 -6.66 56.46
N PHE A 1038 -56.52 -5.75 55.51
CA PHE A 1038 -55.94 -4.41 55.70
C PHE A 1038 -56.89 -3.28 55.26
N GLN A 1039 -58.21 -3.50 55.31
CA GLN A 1039 -59.21 -2.51 54.89
C GLN A 1039 -59.18 -1.20 55.70
N ASN A 1040 -58.68 -1.26 56.94
CA ASN A 1040 -58.55 -0.09 57.82
C ASN A 1040 -57.30 0.75 57.49
N GLU A 1041 -56.26 0.11 56.96
CA GLU A 1041 -54.99 0.73 56.56
C GLU A 1041 -54.99 1.18 55.09
N LEU A 1042 -55.69 0.46 54.20
CA LEU A 1042 -55.78 0.72 52.75
C LEU A 1042 -57.17 1.27 52.38
N VAL A 1043 -57.53 2.37 53.04
CA VAL A 1043 -58.85 3.03 52.94
C VAL A 1043 -59.11 3.55 51.52
N SER A 1044 -58.15 4.25 50.92
CA SER A 1044 -58.27 4.82 49.56
C SER A 1044 -58.41 3.77 48.47
N GLU A 1045 -57.67 2.67 48.58
CA GLU A 1045 -57.72 1.52 47.69
C GLU A 1045 -59.08 0.84 47.80
N SER A 1046 -59.57 0.65 49.03
CA SER A 1046 -60.90 0.08 49.32
C SER A 1046 -62.04 0.95 48.79
N ILE A 1047 -61.94 2.28 48.90
CA ILE A 1047 -62.88 3.25 48.31
C ILE A 1047 -62.97 3.10 46.79
N ILE A 1048 -61.82 3.06 46.10
CA ILE A 1048 -61.75 2.95 44.64
C ILE A 1048 -62.35 1.61 44.18
N LEU A 1049 -61.92 0.50 44.78
CA LEU A 1049 -62.40 -0.85 44.43
C LEU A 1049 -63.89 -1.05 44.74
N GLY A 1050 -64.35 -0.57 45.90
CA GLY A 1050 -65.77 -0.59 46.27
C GLY A 1050 -66.64 0.18 45.27
N SER A 1051 -66.15 1.33 44.77
CA SER A 1051 -66.85 2.09 43.73
C SER A 1051 -67.00 1.33 42.41
N ARG A 1052 -65.97 0.57 41.99
CA ARG A 1052 -65.99 -0.23 40.77
C ARG A 1052 -66.83 -1.50 40.91
N GLN A 1053 -67.05 -1.99 42.13
CA GLN A 1053 -67.97 -3.09 42.43
C GLN A 1053 -69.42 -2.61 42.68
N GLY A 1054 -69.73 -1.33 42.46
CA GLY A 1054 -71.07 -0.76 42.71
C GLY A 1054 -71.44 -0.62 44.20
N ARG A 1055 -70.51 -0.88 45.12
CA ARG A 1055 -70.71 -0.73 46.57
C ARG A 1055 -70.54 0.72 47.01
N HIS A 1056 -71.34 1.59 46.42
CA HIS A 1056 -71.21 3.02 46.61
C HIS A 1056 -71.42 3.45 48.08
N HIS A 1057 -72.27 2.74 48.84
CA HIS A 1057 -72.48 2.98 50.27
C HIS A 1057 -71.21 2.75 51.11
N GLU A 1058 -70.48 1.65 50.88
CA GLU A 1058 -69.20 1.37 51.56
C GLU A 1058 -68.14 2.43 51.20
N ALA A 1059 -68.06 2.80 49.91
CA ALA A 1059 -67.13 3.82 49.44
C ALA A 1059 -67.44 5.23 49.97
N LEU A 1060 -68.72 5.60 50.08
CA LEU A 1060 -69.14 6.89 50.65
C LEU A 1060 -68.87 6.95 52.16
N HIS A 1061 -69.19 5.90 52.91
CA HIS A 1061 -68.88 5.79 54.33
C HIS A 1061 -67.37 5.95 54.61
N LEU A 1062 -66.52 5.31 53.79
CA LEU A 1062 -65.06 5.46 53.89
C LEU A 1062 -64.56 6.83 53.43
N LEU A 1063 -65.25 7.55 52.54
CA LEU A 1063 -64.91 8.94 52.19
C LEU A 1063 -65.26 9.92 53.33
N THR A 1064 -66.44 9.78 53.94
CA THR A 1064 -66.93 10.68 55.01
C THR A 1064 -66.25 10.40 56.36
N HIS A 1065 -66.27 9.15 56.83
CA HIS A 1065 -65.75 8.76 58.15
C HIS A 1065 -64.30 8.26 58.10
N GLY A 1066 -63.89 7.66 56.97
CA GLY A 1066 -62.53 7.16 56.77
C GLY A 1066 -61.52 8.25 56.40
N LEU A 1067 -61.80 9.07 55.39
CA LEU A 1067 -60.88 10.15 54.95
C LEU A 1067 -61.23 11.55 55.50
N GLY A 1068 -62.48 11.82 55.89
CA GLY A 1068 -62.89 13.17 56.30
C GLY A 1068 -62.82 14.17 55.14
N ASP A 1069 -63.23 13.74 53.95
CA ASP A 1069 -63.21 14.51 52.71
C ASP A 1069 -64.62 14.59 52.09
N TYR A 1070 -65.44 15.44 52.70
CA TYR A 1070 -66.81 15.71 52.28
C TYR A 1070 -66.89 16.31 50.86
N ASP A 1071 -65.88 17.09 50.45
CA ASP A 1071 -65.83 17.70 49.12
C ASP A 1071 -65.63 16.63 48.03
N THR A 1072 -64.72 15.66 48.21
CA THR A 1072 -64.57 14.55 47.27
C THR A 1072 -65.76 13.59 47.33
N ALA A 1073 -66.40 13.40 48.48
CA ALA A 1073 -67.65 12.63 48.58
C ALA A 1073 -68.81 13.27 47.77
N ILE A 1074 -68.90 14.60 47.76
CA ILE A 1074 -69.82 15.35 46.89
C ILE A 1074 -69.46 15.15 45.41
N ARG A 1075 -68.18 15.30 45.04
CA ARG A 1075 -67.71 15.08 43.65
C ARG A 1075 -68.03 13.64 43.19
N TYR A 1076 -67.83 12.64 44.04
CA TYR A 1076 -68.15 11.24 43.76
C TYR A 1076 -69.63 11.06 43.37
N CYS A 1077 -70.56 11.68 44.09
CA CYS A 1077 -72.00 11.61 43.78
C CYS A 1077 -72.37 12.38 42.49
N LEU A 1078 -71.68 13.49 42.19
CA LEU A 1078 -71.87 14.22 40.93
C LEU A 1078 -71.46 13.40 39.70
N PHE A 1079 -70.29 12.75 39.75
CA PHE A 1079 -69.79 11.96 38.61
C PHE A 1079 -70.43 10.56 38.53
N GLY A 1080 -70.85 9.99 39.65
CA GLY A 1080 -71.45 8.65 39.74
C GLY A 1080 -70.45 7.55 40.13
N GLY A 1081 -69.40 7.90 40.88
CA GLY A 1081 -68.24 7.04 41.16
C GLY A 1081 -66.98 7.47 40.39
N PHE A 1082 -65.84 6.83 40.68
CA PHE A 1082 -64.53 7.21 40.12
C PHE A 1082 -64.33 6.84 38.64
N ALA A 1083 -65.16 5.95 38.07
CA ALA A 1083 -64.97 5.41 36.71
C ALA A 1083 -65.79 6.13 35.61
N SER A 1084 -66.56 7.17 35.94
CA SER A 1084 -67.46 7.86 35.00
C SER A 1084 -66.73 8.93 34.19
N SER A 1085 -65.96 8.50 33.18
CA SER A 1085 -65.07 9.36 32.38
C SER A 1085 -65.82 10.25 31.38
N TYR A 1086 -66.43 11.33 31.87
CA TYR A 1086 -66.87 12.46 31.04
C TYR A 1086 -65.88 13.63 31.17
N PRO A 1087 -65.49 14.29 30.06
CA PRO A 1087 -64.51 15.37 30.09
C PRO A 1087 -65.02 16.59 30.86
N THR A 1088 -64.12 17.28 31.57
CA THR A 1088 -64.41 18.40 32.48
C THR A 1088 -64.76 19.72 31.77
N SER A 1089 -65.47 19.66 30.64
CA SER A 1089 -65.88 20.81 29.82
C SER A 1089 -67.26 20.60 29.19
N SER A 1090 -68.25 20.21 30.01
CA SER A 1090 -69.67 20.37 29.69
C SER A 1090 -70.31 21.31 30.70
N THR A 1091 -70.80 22.47 30.24
CA THR A 1091 -71.64 23.36 31.05
C THR A 1091 -72.86 22.61 31.58
N MET A 1092 -73.27 22.89 32.82
CA MET A 1092 -74.46 22.30 33.43
C MET A 1092 -75.72 22.80 32.71
N SER A 1093 -76.15 22.09 31.67
CA SER A 1093 -77.27 22.47 30.81
C SER A 1093 -77.90 21.21 30.18
N GLY A 1094 -78.79 20.57 30.94
CA GLY A 1094 -79.52 19.36 30.53
C GLY A 1094 -80.44 18.89 31.65
N THR A 1095 -81.75 18.97 31.43
CA THR A 1095 -82.77 18.94 32.50
C THR A 1095 -83.18 17.52 32.95
N THR A 1096 -82.31 16.52 32.75
CA THR A 1096 -82.56 15.11 33.12
C THR A 1096 -81.40 14.56 33.94
N VAL A 1097 -81.63 14.33 35.23
CA VAL A 1097 -80.66 13.72 36.15
C VAL A 1097 -80.84 12.19 36.10
N PRO A 1098 -79.78 11.39 35.84
CA PRO A 1098 -79.86 9.93 35.92
C PRO A 1098 -80.30 9.47 37.32
N PRO A 1099 -81.22 8.48 37.42
CA PRO A 1099 -81.85 8.10 38.70
C PRO A 1099 -80.81 7.72 39.78
N HIS A 1100 -79.80 6.94 39.39
CA HIS A 1100 -78.68 6.51 40.24
C HIS A 1100 -77.98 7.65 41.00
N ARG A 1101 -77.97 8.88 40.48
CA ARG A 1101 -77.39 10.04 41.19
C ARG A 1101 -78.23 10.46 42.40
N LYS A 1102 -79.56 10.35 42.35
CA LYS A 1102 -80.42 10.65 43.50
C LYS A 1102 -80.14 9.69 44.64
N ASP A 1103 -80.05 8.39 44.34
CA ASP A 1103 -79.75 7.35 45.31
C ASP A 1103 -78.38 7.58 45.97
N LEU A 1104 -77.36 7.95 45.18
CA LEU A 1104 -76.03 8.32 45.70
C LEU A 1104 -76.06 9.53 46.64
N PHE A 1105 -76.78 10.60 46.28
CA PHE A 1105 -76.93 11.77 47.14
C PHE A 1105 -77.77 11.48 48.40
N TYR A 1106 -78.77 10.60 48.31
CA TYR A 1106 -79.57 10.11 49.44
C TYR A 1106 -78.72 9.27 50.42
N HIS A 1107 -77.84 8.40 49.91
CA HIS A 1107 -76.84 7.72 50.73
C HIS A 1107 -75.84 8.70 51.37
N LEU A 1108 -75.32 9.67 50.61
CA LEU A 1108 -74.43 10.72 51.12
C LEU A 1108 -75.06 11.51 52.27
N LEU A 1109 -76.35 11.86 52.15
CA LEU A 1109 -77.11 12.54 53.20
C LEU A 1109 -77.21 11.69 54.48
N LYS A 1110 -77.43 10.37 54.37
CA LYS A 1110 -77.45 9.46 55.53
C LYS A 1110 -76.11 9.34 56.23
N GLU A 1111 -75.00 9.33 55.49
CA GLU A 1111 -73.65 9.36 56.07
C GLU A 1111 -73.35 10.72 56.73
N PHE A 1112 -73.75 11.83 56.09
CA PHE A 1112 -73.56 13.18 56.65
C PHE A 1112 -74.31 13.36 57.98
N LEU A 1113 -75.53 12.84 58.11
CA LEU A 1113 -76.29 12.86 59.36
C LEU A 1113 -75.65 12.02 60.49
N GLN A 1114 -74.77 11.06 60.14
CA GLN A 1114 -74.01 10.23 61.07
C GLN A 1114 -72.63 10.79 61.43
N ILE A 1115 -72.23 11.97 60.91
CA ILE A 1115 -70.96 12.63 61.26
C ILE A 1115 -70.87 12.86 62.78
N THR A 1116 -69.75 12.44 63.38
CA THR A 1116 -69.52 12.39 64.83
C THR A 1116 -69.42 13.76 65.48
N ASP A 1117 -68.81 14.74 64.80
CA ASP A 1117 -68.78 16.14 65.28
C ASP A 1117 -70.13 16.81 64.98
N PRO A 1118 -70.89 17.27 66.00
CA PRO A 1118 -72.18 17.90 65.78
C PRO A 1118 -72.09 19.21 64.97
N SER A 1119 -70.96 19.90 65.02
CA SER A 1119 -70.71 21.19 64.35
C SER A 1119 -70.53 20.97 62.84
N ASP A 1120 -69.58 20.10 62.50
CA ASP A 1120 -69.26 19.74 61.12
C ASP A 1120 -70.46 19.04 60.45
N ARG A 1121 -71.18 18.19 61.20
CA ARG A 1121 -72.45 17.61 60.75
C ARG A 1121 -73.47 18.66 60.31
N ILE A 1122 -73.69 19.70 61.12
CA ILE A 1122 -74.68 20.75 60.82
C ILE A 1122 -74.22 21.60 59.63
N GLU A 1123 -72.94 22.01 59.59
CA GLU A 1123 -72.41 22.81 58.48
C GLU A 1123 -72.45 22.03 57.15
N ARG A 1124 -71.89 20.82 57.10
CA ARG A 1124 -71.80 20.02 55.86
C ARG A 1124 -73.16 19.56 55.37
N THR A 1125 -74.10 19.22 56.26
CA THR A 1125 -75.46 18.81 55.84
C THR A 1125 -76.28 19.99 55.33
N SER A 1126 -76.23 21.15 55.99
CA SER A 1126 -76.95 22.35 55.53
C SER A 1126 -76.40 22.89 54.21
N ASP A 1127 -75.08 22.86 54.01
CA ASP A 1127 -74.44 23.21 52.73
C ASP A 1127 -74.77 22.22 51.61
N LEU A 1128 -74.71 20.90 51.87
CA LEU A 1128 -75.09 19.84 50.92
C LEU A 1128 -76.54 20.03 50.43
N LEU A 1129 -77.48 20.18 51.36
CA LEU A 1129 -78.90 20.40 51.03
C LEU A 1129 -79.12 21.74 50.32
N THR A 1130 -78.44 22.82 50.74
CA THR A 1130 -78.62 24.15 50.13
C THR A 1130 -77.99 24.27 48.73
N ARG A 1131 -76.90 23.56 48.45
CA ARG A 1131 -76.28 23.52 47.11
C ARG A 1131 -77.07 22.64 46.14
N PHE A 1132 -77.43 21.43 46.57
CA PHE A 1132 -78.02 20.39 45.70
C PHE A 1132 -79.53 20.21 45.89
N ALA A 1133 -80.21 21.23 46.44
CA ALA A 1133 -81.64 21.22 46.74
C ALA A 1133 -82.57 20.58 45.66
N PRO A 1134 -82.37 20.79 44.33
CA PRO A 1134 -83.23 20.18 43.31
C PRO A 1134 -83.07 18.66 43.12
N LEU A 1135 -82.08 18.03 43.78
CA LEU A 1135 -81.84 16.58 43.67
C LEU A 1135 -82.61 15.76 44.71
N TYR A 1136 -83.04 16.39 45.81
CA TYR A 1136 -83.72 15.75 46.93
C TYR A 1136 -85.23 16.00 46.90
N ASP A 1137 -86.03 15.04 47.38
CA ASP A 1137 -87.41 15.32 47.77
C ASP A 1137 -87.49 15.97 49.17
N VAL A 1138 -88.45 16.87 49.35
CA VAL A 1138 -88.70 17.57 50.62
C VAL A 1138 -89.27 16.61 51.66
N GLY A 1139 -90.14 15.68 51.28
CA GLY A 1139 -90.70 14.67 52.19
C GLY A 1139 -89.62 13.71 52.70
N GLU A 1140 -88.75 13.22 51.82
CA GLU A 1140 -87.63 12.36 52.20
C GLU A 1140 -86.64 13.08 53.12
N VAL A 1141 -86.21 14.31 52.80
CA VAL A 1141 -85.26 15.06 53.65
C VAL A 1141 -85.85 15.33 55.04
N LEU A 1142 -87.11 15.77 55.12
CA LEU A 1142 -87.77 16.04 56.41
C LEU A 1142 -88.04 14.78 57.24
N SER A 1143 -88.04 13.58 56.65
CA SER A 1143 -88.14 12.31 57.38
C SER A 1143 -86.79 11.73 57.82
N LEU A 1144 -85.67 12.27 57.33
CA LEU A 1144 -84.31 11.85 57.71
C LEU A 1144 -83.62 12.80 58.69
N VAL A 1145 -83.90 14.10 58.64
CA VAL A 1145 -83.30 15.09 59.55
C VAL A 1145 -83.85 14.90 60.98
N PRO A 1146 -83.00 14.88 62.02
CA PRO A 1146 -83.46 14.74 63.41
C PRO A 1146 -84.37 15.88 63.87
N ASP A 1147 -85.44 15.54 64.61
CA ASP A 1147 -86.40 16.48 65.23
C ASP A 1147 -85.76 17.55 66.13
N SER A 1148 -84.50 17.36 66.54
CA SER A 1148 -83.72 18.29 67.36
C SER A 1148 -83.11 19.47 66.60
N TRP A 1149 -83.24 19.52 65.27
CA TRP A 1149 -82.68 20.59 64.44
C TRP A 1149 -83.68 21.74 64.26
N SER A 1150 -83.23 22.99 64.42
CA SER A 1150 -84.08 24.15 64.17
C SER A 1150 -84.31 24.36 62.67
N VAL A 1151 -85.49 24.91 62.32
CA VAL A 1151 -85.88 25.20 60.93
C VAL A 1151 -84.87 26.14 60.24
N ASP A 1152 -84.17 26.99 61.00
CA ASP A 1152 -83.11 27.88 60.49
C ASP A 1152 -81.98 27.12 59.79
N ILE A 1153 -81.62 25.92 60.27
CA ILE A 1153 -80.58 25.05 59.67
C ILE A 1153 -81.00 24.58 58.27
N LEU A 1154 -82.30 24.32 58.07
CA LEU A 1154 -82.88 23.90 56.78
C LEU A 1154 -83.36 25.06 55.91
N SER A 1155 -83.30 26.30 56.41
CA SER A 1155 -83.89 27.47 55.74
C SER A 1155 -83.34 27.69 54.32
N GLY A 1156 -82.04 27.50 54.10
CA GLY A 1156 -81.39 27.61 52.79
C GLY A 1156 -81.93 26.60 51.76
N PHE A 1157 -82.14 25.35 52.19
CA PHE A 1157 -82.75 24.29 51.38
C PHE A 1157 -84.22 24.60 51.08
N LEU A 1158 -85.03 24.85 52.11
CA LEU A 1158 -86.48 25.09 51.96
C LEU A 1158 -86.77 26.32 51.08
N VAL A 1159 -86.05 27.43 51.27
CA VAL A 1159 -86.17 28.62 50.42
C VAL A 1159 -85.77 28.33 48.98
N ARG A 1160 -84.77 27.47 48.73
CA ARG A 1160 -84.33 27.12 47.38
C ARG A 1160 -85.32 26.21 46.66
N VAL A 1161 -85.86 25.17 47.32
CA VAL A 1161 -86.87 24.29 46.72
C VAL A 1161 -88.18 25.04 46.46
N LEU A 1162 -88.67 25.82 47.43
CA LEU A 1162 -89.90 26.60 47.26
C LEU A 1162 -89.79 27.64 46.13
N ARG A 1163 -88.62 28.28 45.97
CA ARG A 1163 -88.35 29.15 44.82
C ARG A 1163 -88.28 28.37 43.50
N GLY A 1164 -87.71 27.15 43.52
CA GLY A 1164 -87.69 26.23 42.39
C GLY A 1164 -89.10 25.87 41.90
N LEU A 1165 -89.96 25.36 42.79
CA LEU A 1165 -91.35 25.00 42.48
C LEU A 1165 -92.18 26.21 41.97
N VAL A 1166 -91.91 27.42 42.50
CA VAL A 1166 -92.55 28.66 42.01
C VAL A 1166 -92.02 29.08 40.63
N ALA A 1167 -90.75 28.81 40.32
CA ALA A 1167 -90.17 29.05 38.99
C ALA A 1167 -90.70 28.04 37.97
N GLU A 1168 -90.68 26.74 38.28
CA GLU A 1168 -91.22 25.66 37.46
C GLU A 1168 -92.72 25.89 37.15
N LYS A 1169 -93.53 26.24 38.16
CA LYS A 1169 -94.95 26.61 37.97
C LYS A 1169 -95.15 27.81 37.02
N ARG A 1170 -94.19 28.74 36.94
CA ARG A 1170 -94.22 29.85 35.97
C ARG A 1170 -93.75 29.37 34.60
N GLU A 1171 -92.71 28.54 34.54
CA GLU A 1171 -92.17 27.99 33.31
C GLU A 1171 -93.19 27.09 32.60
N VAL A 1172 -93.82 26.13 33.29
CA VAL A 1172 -94.91 25.30 32.74
C VAL A 1172 -96.07 26.15 32.23
N LYS A 1173 -96.36 27.30 32.88
CA LYS A 1173 -97.38 28.25 32.39
C LYS A 1173 -96.94 28.95 31.09
N VAL A 1174 -95.66 29.26 30.92
CA VAL A 1174 -95.10 29.85 29.69
C VAL A 1174 -94.98 28.79 28.59
N GLN A 1175 -94.46 27.60 28.88
CA GLN A 1175 -94.39 26.46 27.95
C GLN A 1175 -95.79 26.10 27.43
N ARG A 1176 -96.81 26.06 28.30
CA ARG A 1176 -98.22 25.84 27.88
C ARG A 1176 -98.78 26.97 27.00
N ALA A 1177 -98.34 28.21 27.18
CA ALA A 1177 -98.73 29.32 26.31
C ALA A 1177 -98.02 29.25 24.95
N LEU A 1178 -96.74 28.89 24.94
CA LEU A 1178 -95.94 28.71 23.72
C LEU A 1178 -96.40 27.49 22.91
N SER A 1179 -96.72 26.36 23.55
CA SER A 1179 -97.26 25.19 22.85
C SER A 1179 -98.67 25.43 22.30
N ALA A 1180 -99.51 26.20 23.01
CA ALA A 1180 -100.78 26.67 22.44
C ALA A 1180 -100.57 27.59 21.21
N GLY A 1181 -99.58 28.49 21.25
CA GLY A 1181 -99.21 29.34 20.12
C GLY A 1181 -98.64 28.55 18.94
N LEU A 1182 -97.81 27.54 19.19
CA LEU A 1182 -97.30 26.62 18.17
C LEU A 1182 -98.42 25.77 17.56
N ASN A 1183 -99.35 25.25 18.37
CA ASN A 1183 -100.51 24.50 17.87
C ASN A 1183 -101.42 25.37 16.98
N LEU A 1184 -101.60 26.65 17.32
CA LEU A 1184 -102.30 27.61 16.45
C LEU A 1184 -101.53 27.86 15.15
N ARG A 1185 -100.20 28.03 15.20
CA ARG A 1185 -99.37 28.21 14.00
C ARG A 1185 -99.41 26.99 13.08
N VAL A 1186 -99.23 25.79 13.61
CA VAL A 1186 -99.31 24.54 12.84
C VAL A 1186 -100.71 24.36 12.27
N GLY A 1187 -101.76 24.76 13.00
CA GLY A 1187 -103.13 24.80 12.47
C GLY A 1187 -103.30 25.74 11.27
N VAL A 1188 -102.57 26.87 11.22
CA VAL A 1188 -102.55 27.77 10.06
C VAL A 1188 -101.73 27.17 8.91
N GLU A 1189 -100.53 26.64 9.18
CA GLU A 1189 -99.68 26.01 8.15
C GLU A 1189 -100.39 24.77 7.52
N VAL A 1190 -101.21 24.03 8.28
CA VAL A 1190 -102.06 22.94 7.78
C VAL A 1190 -103.26 23.46 6.96
N LEU A 1191 -103.84 24.62 7.31
CA LEU A 1191 -104.89 25.24 6.50
C LEU A 1191 -104.34 25.77 5.17
N GLU A 1192 -103.24 26.53 5.20
CA GLU A 1192 -102.57 27.06 4.00
C GLU A 1192 -102.17 25.94 3.04
N THR A 1193 -101.57 24.84 3.56
CA THR A 1193 -101.25 23.66 2.73
C THR A 1193 -102.48 22.88 2.27
N SER A 1194 -103.64 23.00 2.92
CA SER A 1194 -104.90 22.41 2.44
C SER A 1194 -105.55 23.22 1.31
N GLU A 1195 -105.39 24.55 1.30
CA GLU A 1195 -105.88 25.41 0.21
C GLU A 1195 -104.99 25.33 -1.03
N ASP A 1196 -103.66 25.35 -0.88
CA ASP A 1196 -102.70 25.22 -2.00
C ASP A 1196 -102.78 23.87 -2.73
N VAL A 1197 -103.26 22.81 -2.06
CA VAL A 1197 -103.46 21.48 -2.67
C VAL A 1197 -104.69 21.44 -3.60
N GLY A 1198 -105.55 22.47 -3.60
CA GLY A 1198 -106.46 22.79 -4.72
C GLY A 1198 -107.46 21.70 -5.10
N GLY A 1199 -107.74 20.76 -4.19
CA GLY A 1199 -108.44 19.50 -4.46
C GLY A 1199 -109.62 19.27 -3.52
N GLY A 1200 -110.53 20.24 -3.42
CA GLY A 1200 -111.75 20.11 -2.61
C GLY A 1200 -112.65 18.98 -3.13
N TRP A 1201 -112.65 17.85 -2.43
CA TRP A 1201 -113.55 16.72 -2.71
C TRP A 1201 -114.92 17.00 -2.11
N VAL A 1202 -115.98 16.96 -2.94
CA VAL A 1202 -117.36 16.99 -2.48
C VAL A 1202 -117.85 15.56 -2.38
N GLU A 1203 -118.28 15.15 -1.18
CA GLU A 1203 -119.10 13.96 -0.96
C GLU A 1203 -120.57 14.30 -1.21
N ASP A 1204 -121.13 13.77 -2.31
CA ASP A 1204 -122.56 13.47 -2.41
C ASP A 1204 -122.73 11.95 -2.18
N GLU A 1205 -123.85 11.54 -1.57
CA GLU A 1205 -124.00 10.29 -0.79
C GLU A 1205 -123.60 8.96 -1.48
N ASP A 1206 -123.50 8.91 -2.83
CA ASP A 1206 -123.22 7.68 -3.60
C ASP A 1206 -121.86 7.65 -4.37
N SER A 1207 -121.09 8.76 -4.52
CA SER A 1207 -119.66 8.69 -4.96
C SER A 1207 -118.91 10.02 -5.03
N VAL A 1208 -117.58 9.95 -4.80
CA VAL A 1208 -116.62 11.07 -4.82
C VAL A 1208 -115.88 11.20 -6.17
N ARG A 1209 -115.58 12.43 -6.64
CA ARG A 1209 -114.79 12.70 -7.87
C ARG A 1209 -113.84 13.92 -7.75
N ALA A 1210 -112.71 13.85 -8.47
CA ALA A 1210 -111.68 14.90 -8.51
C ALA A 1210 -111.92 15.97 -9.59
N LEU A 1211 -111.43 17.20 -9.37
CA LEU A 1211 -111.77 18.38 -10.18
C LEU A 1211 -110.65 18.91 -11.11
N ARG A 1212 -110.11 18.00 -11.94
CA ARG A 1212 -109.57 18.25 -13.32
C ARG A 1212 -108.21 18.94 -13.51
N GLU A 1213 -107.39 18.39 -14.42
CA GLU A 1213 -106.13 18.95 -14.93
C GLU A 1213 -106.31 20.02 -16.04
N GLU A 1214 -105.39 21.00 -16.16
CA GLU A 1214 -104.72 21.30 -17.46
C GLU A 1214 -103.41 22.14 -17.35
N LYS A 1215 -102.77 22.44 -18.49
CA LYS A 1215 -101.33 22.83 -18.63
C LYS A 1215 -101.08 24.31 -18.93
N LYS A 1216 -99.92 24.85 -18.49
CA LYS A 1216 -99.07 25.75 -19.33
C LYS A 1216 -97.60 25.87 -18.85
N LYS A 1217 -96.77 26.55 -19.66
CA LYS A 1217 -95.29 26.65 -19.60
C LYS A 1217 -94.81 28.08 -19.25
N VAL A 1218 -93.46 28.22 -19.13
CA VAL A 1218 -92.59 29.43 -19.27
C VAL A 1218 -92.17 30.05 -17.92
N ASP A 1219 -90.89 30.41 -17.65
CA ASP A 1219 -89.56 30.02 -18.19
C ASP A 1219 -88.43 30.54 -17.26
N THR A 1220 -87.18 30.13 -17.51
CA THR A 1220 -85.87 30.67 -17.04
C THR A 1220 -85.37 30.31 -15.62
N GLY A 1221 -84.05 30.13 -15.49
CA GLY A 1221 -83.33 30.68 -14.32
C GLY A 1221 -82.53 29.80 -13.33
N LYS A 1222 -81.54 28.99 -13.78
CA LYS A 1222 -80.31 28.58 -13.03
C LYS A 1222 -80.37 28.41 -11.48
N GLY A 1223 -80.22 27.18 -10.94
CA GLY A 1223 -80.03 27.01 -9.48
C GLY A 1223 -79.51 25.65 -8.95
N LYS A 1224 -78.18 25.55 -8.81
CA LYS A 1224 -77.37 24.56 -8.06
C LYS A 1224 -78.03 23.55 -7.07
N SER A 1225 -77.58 22.30 -7.21
CA SER A 1225 -77.05 21.42 -6.14
C SER A 1225 -77.96 20.73 -5.10
N LYS A 1226 -78.08 19.41 -5.32
CA LYS A 1226 -77.64 18.33 -4.40
C LYS A 1226 -78.47 18.05 -3.13
N VAL A 1227 -79.42 17.15 -3.32
CA VAL A 1227 -80.07 16.28 -2.31
C VAL A 1227 -79.07 15.65 -1.33
N ILE A 1228 -79.45 15.62 -0.05
CA ILE A 1228 -79.23 14.48 0.86
C ILE A 1228 -80.58 14.18 1.52
N VAL A 1229 -81.05 12.95 1.30
CA VAL A 1229 -82.11 12.23 2.04
C VAL A 1229 -81.30 11.22 2.87
N ASP A 1230 -81.35 11.22 4.20
CA ASP A 1230 -82.49 10.97 5.09
C ASP A 1230 -82.93 9.49 5.04
N GLU A 1231 -83.06 8.86 6.21
CA GLU A 1231 -83.64 7.53 6.40
C GLU A 1231 -83.80 7.27 7.91
N SER A 1232 -84.94 7.70 8.45
CA SER A 1232 -85.46 7.22 9.73
C SER A 1232 -86.61 6.25 9.49
N GLU A 1233 -86.54 5.04 10.03
CA GLU A 1233 -87.69 4.22 10.46
C GLU A 1233 -87.13 3.14 11.41
N GLU A 1234 -87.46 3.22 12.70
CA GLU A 1234 -88.58 2.54 13.38
C GLU A 1234 -88.22 1.14 13.90
N LEU A 1235 -88.60 0.86 15.16
CA LEU A 1235 -89.66 -0.12 15.47
C LEU A 1235 -89.86 -0.30 17.00
N ILE A 1236 -91.14 -0.34 17.40
CA ILE A 1236 -91.68 -1.03 18.60
C ILE A 1236 -91.26 -0.48 19.99
N GLY A 1237 -92.10 0.40 20.54
CA GLY A 1237 -93.18 -0.09 21.41
C GLY A 1237 -93.07 0.08 22.93
N ARG A 1238 -93.69 1.14 23.46
CA ARG A 1238 -94.68 1.03 24.55
C ARG A 1238 -95.59 2.26 24.64
#